data_AF-A0A1H3MKF0-F1
#
_entry.id   AF-A0A1H3MKF0-F1
#
_cell.length_a   1.000
_cell.length_b   1.000
_cell.length_c   1.000
_cell.angle_alpha   90.00
_cell.angle_beta   90.00
_cell.angle_gamma   90.00
#
_symmetry.space_group_name_H-M   'P 1'
#
loop_
_entity.id
_entity.type
_entity.pdbx_description
1 polymer ?
#
loop_
_entity_poly.entity_id
_entity_poly.type
_entity_poly.pdbx_seq_one_letter_code
_entity_poly.pdbx_strand_id
1 'polypeptide(L)'
;MISTNNFYDEKEIKIITVYIEKYQFENILKILLWEWLQTSGMQNILLERPFIMHPSNKKENIKVAIIKRFIEILGKFILKQEDLTWGNYCRIMHEIPLGKRKGFHSPFRQMTRSFYLHALASDTITNSQVKSFISRNSNLLLTEEFKRVGDKQNYTPYINNCIRTNFPIDSSAEQIIQVEYVHNDGSVHLANFYLPTRSQFLLNTMKTFLDLLSKRKLNKVDNRMMVTLFEKSLGGQKVNRFEDFNEQTFKQQLLYFNSFVESNHVPVHVYSRQFLVKFYRYIDDIHLGENGLRLFDSFSFNRDLIIHKHYFTSIEKDYKIVNLNSLGTYPKSDKWFVVADANKHGTHVANSKNSLMNFELVHNIEFRNVLKDYIWKSDLSYINMFGNFCIMVDFLNEADTYYQQELQVLQLNNALSTDLKPFSSRFLIFYHAGLVSNKKYTGFTINHNIKAIRSFMKRIQQQYNIPDITIEQFVTIDVDDKGGTPIPLEDFKGIQKEFERKFNNENEIMLIILQLAIETKLRPGEIFALERDCILSIDDSRKFGTIEYYAKTSGRKKIKEVLVMEHIRLLQKAIKITQSLNEMAESSLKKYIFLCSHYRYKQQIIAAIHSFNKAFTTISRNLFEQGKIKFKYTPYNLRHTYIEKAWQMVEDGLVSTLEVGVITGNSAAVAAKHYRNRENTKRYVEALYGVSILDDELPGFIVASETVENLPPVQSGAGNCASESCVKIDTDEDSFYKCLTCKKFVTTVERNSIFEQRMKIYTNKKENSSSAAERNFYTGLIELYGSYLAEMYAIMEEEV
;
A
#
# COMPACT_ATOMS: atom_id res chain seq x y z
N MET A 1 -2.36 29.90 -55.00
CA MET A 1 -1.06 29.65 -55.65
C MET A 1 -0.57 30.98 -56.22
N ILE A 2 0.53 31.52 -55.71
CA ILE A 2 1.18 32.73 -56.25
C ILE A 2 2.26 32.24 -57.23
N SER A 3 2.26 32.78 -58.45
CA SER A 3 3.23 32.48 -59.51
C SER A 3 4.67 32.72 -59.05
N THR A 4 5.55 31.73 -59.23
CA THR A 4 6.97 31.69 -58.80
C THR A 4 7.93 32.36 -59.79
N ASN A 5 7.44 32.98 -60.86
CA ASN A 5 8.31 33.40 -61.98
C ASN A 5 9.19 34.64 -61.74
N ASN A 6 9.27 35.20 -60.52
CA ASN A 6 10.19 36.28 -60.17
C ASN A 6 10.44 36.35 -58.64
N PHE A 7 10.79 35.23 -58.01
CA PHE A 7 11.06 35.24 -56.55
C PHE A 7 12.35 35.97 -56.18
N TYR A 8 13.35 36.00 -57.08
CA TYR A 8 14.60 36.73 -56.90
C TYR A 8 14.78 37.79 -57.99
N ASP A 9 15.28 38.97 -57.63
CA ASP A 9 15.76 39.97 -58.60
C ASP A 9 17.24 39.73 -58.98
N GLU A 10 17.71 40.34 -60.07
CA GLU A 10 19.09 40.17 -60.56
C GLU A 10 20.17 40.52 -59.52
N LYS A 11 19.92 41.52 -58.68
CA LYS A 11 20.86 41.96 -57.64
C LYS A 11 20.94 40.93 -56.53
N GLU A 12 19.80 40.36 -56.13
CA GLU A 12 19.71 39.27 -55.15
C GLU A 12 20.41 38.02 -55.67
N ILE A 13 20.18 37.63 -56.93
CA ILE A 13 20.85 36.49 -57.57
C ILE A 13 22.36 36.68 -57.49
N LYS A 14 22.88 37.81 -57.96
CA LYS A 14 24.33 38.10 -57.93
C LYS A 14 24.92 38.00 -56.52
N ILE A 15 24.21 38.51 -55.51
CA ILE A 15 24.66 38.45 -54.11
C ILE A 15 24.67 37.02 -53.58
N ILE A 16 23.64 36.22 -53.88
CA ILE A 16 23.56 34.82 -53.47
C ILE A 16 24.66 34.00 -54.15
N THR A 17 24.90 34.20 -55.45
CA THR A 17 25.98 33.52 -56.21
C THR A 17 27.33 33.75 -55.55
N VAL A 18 27.66 35.02 -55.24
CA VAL A 18 28.93 35.36 -54.58
C VAL A 18 29.09 34.62 -53.25
N TYR A 19 28.01 34.43 -52.50
CA TYR A 19 28.06 33.69 -51.24
C TYR A 19 28.19 32.18 -51.43
N ILE A 20 27.56 31.59 -52.45
CA ILE A 20 27.75 30.17 -52.78
C ILE A 20 29.20 29.91 -53.21
N GLU A 21 29.75 30.78 -54.07
CA GLU A 21 31.13 30.68 -54.54
C GLU A 21 32.18 30.94 -53.45
N LYS A 22 31.82 31.67 -52.40
CA LYS A 22 32.72 31.96 -51.27
C LYS A 22 33.13 30.70 -50.50
N TYR A 23 32.27 29.67 -50.45
CA TYR A 23 32.55 28.44 -49.69
C TYR A 23 33.07 27.32 -50.61
N GLN A 24 33.83 26.39 -50.03
CA GLN A 24 34.45 25.27 -50.74
C GLN A 24 33.48 24.12 -51.04
N PHE A 25 32.27 24.44 -51.51
CA PHE A 25 31.35 23.42 -52.00
C PHE A 25 31.90 22.78 -53.28
N GLU A 26 31.77 21.46 -53.42
CA GLU A 26 31.90 20.80 -54.71
C GLU A 26 30.90 21.38 -55.71
N ASN A 27 31.26 21.38 -57.00
CA ASN A 27 30.42 21.95 -58.06
C ASN A 27 29.01 21.35 -58.06
N ILE A 28 28.88 20.05 -57.78
CA ILE A 28 27.59 19.36 -57.66
C ILE A 28 26.71 20.01 -56.57
N LEU A 29 27.28 20.35 -55.41
CA LEU A 29 26.52 21.01 -54.34
C LEU A 29 26.18 22.46 -54.66
N LYS A 30 27.04 23.18 -55.39
CA LYS A 30 26.72 24.53 -55.88
C LYS A 30 25.51 24.51 -56.81
N ILE A 31 25.48 23.55 -57.74
CA ILE A 31 24.35 23.32 -58.66
C ILE A 31 23.10 22.95 -57.85
N LEU A 32 23.20 21.98 -56.94
CA LEU A 32 22.07 21.55 -56.11
C LEU A 32 21.48 22.69 -55.25
N LEU A 33 22.33 23.54 -54.67
CA LEU A 33 21.90 24.70 -53.90
C LEU A 33 21.11 25.67 -54.79
N TRP A 34 21.60 25.94 -56.00
CA TRP A 34 20.89 26.78 -56.95
C TRP A 34 19.56 26.17 -57.38
N GLU A 35 19.53 24.89 -57.73
CA GLU A 35 18.30 24.15 -58.06
C GLU A 35 17.28 24.25 -56.93
N TRP A 36 17.72 23.95 -55.70
CA TRP A 36 16.87 23.99 -54.52
C TRP A 36 16.28 25.38 -54.25
N LEU A 37 17.09 26.44 -54.39
CA LEU A 37 16.65 27.83 -54.20
C LEU A 37 15.53 28.25 -55.16
N GLN A 38 15.44 27.61 -56.34
CA GLN A 38 14.37 27.85 -57.31
C GLN A 38 13.07 27.05 -57.01
N THR A 39 13.10 26.13 -56.05
CA THR A 39 11.90 25.32 -55.76
C THR A 39 10.83 26.11 -55.03
N SER A 40 9.56 25.90 -55.40
CA SER A 40 8.41 26.51 -54.73
C SER A 40 8.36 26.13 -53.24
N GLY A 41 8.75 24.92 -52.88
CA GLY A 41 8.82 24.45 -51.49
C GLY A 41 9.81 25.24 -50.64
N MET A 42 11.00 25.56 -51.17
CA MET A 42 11.97 26.43 -50.49
C MET A 42 11.44 27.87 -50.37
N GLN A 43 10.90 28.41 -51.46
CA GLN A 43 10.40 29.78 -51.51
C GLN A 43 9.23 30.00 -50.53
N ASN A 44 8.32 29.03 -50.43
CA ASN A 44 7.18 29.06 -49.50
C ASN A 44 7.62 29.16 -48.02
N ILE A 45 8.74 28.54 -47.64
CA ILE A 45 9.29 28.67 -46.28
C ILE A 45 9.56 30.15 -45.94
N LEU A 46 9.98 30.96 -46.91
CA LEU A 46 10.23 32.38 -46.67
C LEU A 46 8.94 33.23 -46.83
N LEU A 47 8.09 32.88 -47.80
CA LEU A 47 6.85 33.62 -48.12
C LEU A 47 5.79 33.58 -47.02
N GLU A 48 5.64 32.45 -46.31
CA GLU A 48 4.65 32.28 -45.24
C GLU A 48 4.90 33.18 -44.02
N ARG A 49 5.94 34.02 -44.04
CA ARG A 49 6.39 34.84 -42.92
C ARG A 49 6.47 36.31 -43.33
N PRO A 50 5.40 37.11 -43.11
CA PRO A 50 5.32 38.50 -43.57
C PRO A 50 6.47 39.41 -43.11
N PHE A 51 7.02 39.17 -41.91
CA PHE A 51 8.15 39.95 -41.38
C PHE A 51 9.48 39.72 -42.11
N ILE A 52 9.60 38.64 -42.91
CA ILE A 52 10.75 38.35 -43.76
C ILE A 52 10.61 39.09 -45.09
N MET A 53 9.40 39.11 -45.64
CA MET A 53 9.09 39.69 -46.96
C MET A 53 8.92 41.22 -46.92
N HIS A 54 8.44 41.78 -45.81
CA HIS A 54 8.20 43.21 -45.64
C HIS A 54 8.83 43.76 -44.36
N PRO A 55 10.15 44.04 -44.36
CA PRO A 55 10.85 44.57 -43.18
C PRO A 55 10.37 45.99 -42.88
N SER A 56 9.80 46.22 -41.70
CA SER A 56 9.23 47.52 -41.33
C SER A 56 10.25 48.64 -41.07
N ASN A 57 11.58 48.40 -41.07
CA ASN A 57 12.60 49.43 -40.78
C ASN A 57 14.09 49.03 -41.02
N LYS A 58 14.50 48.43 -42.15
CA LYS A 58 15.92 48.04 -42.35
C LYS A 58 16.50 48.29 -43.75
N LYS A 59 17.78 48.74 -43.79
CA LYS A 59 18.65 48.92 -44.96
C LYS A 59 19.04 47.62 -45.71
N GLU A 60 18.73 46.44 -45.17
CA GLU A 60 19.17 45.15 -45.71
C GLU A 60 17.99 44.20 -45.94
N ASN A 61 17.97 43.57 -47.11
CA ASN A 61 16.97 42.61 -47.53
C ASN A 61 17.04 41.34 -46.66
N ILE A 62 16.04 41.14 -45.80
CA ILE A 62 16.02 40.05 -44.81
C ILE A 62 15.98 38.67 -45.49
N LYS A 63 15.28 38.53 -46.63
CA LYS A 63 15.25 37.30 -47.44
C LYS A 63 16.67 36.86 -47.80
N VAL A 64 17.44 37.77 -48.40
CA VAL A 64 18.84 37.52 -48.79
C VAL A 64 19.72 37.26 -47.57
N ALA A 65 19.53 37.98 -46.47
CA ALA A 65 20.30 37.77 -45.24
C ALA A 65 20.10 36.37 -44.64
N ILE A 66 18.87 35.85 -44.65
CA ILE A 66 18.57 34.48 -44.23
C ILE A 66 19.25 33.47 -45.14
N ILE A 67 19.12 33.62 -46.46
CA ILE A 67 19.74 32.68 -47.42
C ILE A 67 21.27 32.66 -47.26
N LYS A 68 21.91 33.82 -47.16
CA LYS A 68 23.35 33.92 -46.88
C LYS A 68 23.75 33.18 -45.62
N ARG A 69 23.01 33.38 -44.53
CA ARG A 69 23.30 32.75 -43.25
C ARG A 69 23.07 31.24 -43.30
N PHE A 70 22.06 30.78 -44.05
CA PHE A 70 21.84 29.35 -44.28
C PHE A 70 23.00 28.72 -45.06
N ILE A 71 23.45 29.36 -46.14
CA ILE A 71 24.61 28.92 -46.93
C ILE A 71 25.87 28.88 -46.06
N GLU A 72 26.08 29.88 -45.19
CA GLU A 72 27.19 29.88 -44.23
C GLU A 72 27.13 28.68 -43.27
N ILE A 73 25.95 28.35 -42.75
CA ILE A 73 25.78 27.20 -41.87
C ILE A 73 26.08 25.90 -42.63
N LEU A 74 25.56 25.74 -43.85
CA LEU A 74 25.84 24.58 -44.69
C LEU A 74 27.32 24.45 -45.01
N GLY A 75 27.98 25.56 -45.39
CA GLY A 75 29.41 25.59 -45.74
C GLY A 75 30.36 25.23 -44.61
N LYS A 76 29.88 25.08 -43.37
CA LYS A 76 30.66 24.54 -42.24
C LYS A 76 30.62 23.02 -42.17
N PHE A 77 29.60 22.37 -42.73
CA PHE A 77 29.30 20.95 -42.49
C PHE A 77 29.08 20.11 -43.75
N ILE A 78 28.74 20.72 -44.88
CA ILE A 78 28.46 20.03 -46.14
C ILE A 78 29.33 20.65 -47.23
N LEU A 79 30.42 19.98 -47.59
CA LEU A 79 31.35 20.43 -48.64
C LEU A 79 31.29 19.53 -49.89
N LYS A 80 30.91 18.26 -49.70
CA LYS A 80 30.72 17.27 -50.77
C LYS A 80 29.42 16.47 -50.57
N GLN A 81 28.98 15.74 -51.58
CA GLN A 81 27.69 15.02 -51.51
C GLN A 81 27.66 13.98 -50.37
N GLU A 82 28.79 13.34 -50.04
CA GLU A 82 28.91 12.36 -48.96
C GLU A 82 28.67 12.98 -47.58
N ASP A 83 28.74 14.30 -47.44
CA ASP A 83 28.52 15.00 -46.18
C ASP A 83 27.03 15.13 -45.82
N LEU A 84 26.11 14.76 -46.71
CA LEU A 84 24.67 14.67 -46.46
C LEU A 84 24.34 13.47 -45.56
N THR A 85 24.80 13.54 -44.32
CA THR A 85 24.68 12.47 -43.30
C THR A 85 23.81 12.90 -42.13
N TRP A 86 23.35 11.93 -41.35
CA TRP A 86 22.63 12.19 -40.09
C TRP A 86 23.47 13.03 -39.10
N GLY A 87 24.77 12.73 -38.99
CA GLY A 87 25.67 13.44 -38.08
C GLY A 87 25.79 14.93 -38.43
N ASN A 88 25.97 15.25 -39.72
CA ASN A 88 26.02 16.64 -40.16
C ASN A 88 24.65 17.32 -40.07
N TYR A 89 23.55 16.62 -40.35
CA TYR A 89 22.21 17.13 -40.10
C TYR A 89 22.02 17.57 -38.64
N CYS A 90 22.46 16.74 -37.68
CA CYS A 90 22.39 17.08 -36.26
C CYS A 90 23.25 18.30 -35.91
N ARG A 91 24.49 18.36 -36.41
CA ARG A 91 25.40 19.49 -36.17
C ARG A 91 24.83 20.81 -36.71
N ILE A 92 24.24 20.79 -37.91
CA ILE A 92 23.55 21.94 -38.50
C ILE A 92 22.39 22.39 -37.59
N MET A 93 21.59 21.45 -37.07
CA MET A 93 20.45 21.78 -36.20
C MET A 93 20.86 22.42 -34.87
N HIS A 94 22.03 22.08 -34.33
CA HIS A 94 22.59 22.72 -33.12
C HIS A 94 23.25 24.08 -33.39
N GLU A 95 23.84 24.28 -34.57
CA GLU A 95 24.40 25.57 -34.99
C GLU A 95 23.30 26.65 -35.15
N ILE A 96 22.06 26.23 -35.43
CA ILE A 96 20.91 27.14 -35.54
C ILE A 96 20.52 27.65 -34.12
N PRO A 97 20.65 28.96 -33.84
CA PRO A 97 20.43 29.51 -32.50
C PRO A 97 18.97 29.42 -32.05
N LEU A 98 18.75 28.95 -30.81
CA LEU A 98 17.44 28.76 -30.19
C LEU A 98 16.90 29.98 -29.41
N GLY A 99 17.63 31.11 -29.41
CA GLY A 99 17.31 32.29 -28.59
C GLY A 99 16.18 33.16 -29.12
N LYS A 100 15.66 34.07 -28.26
CA LYS A 100 14.54 35.02 -28.52
C LYS A 100 14.72 36.00 -29.71
N ARG A 101 15.81 35.91 -30.48
CA ARG A 101 16.06 36.81 -31.62
C ARG A 101 15.14 36.43 -32.81
N LYS A 102 14.00 37.13 -32.90
CA LYS A 102 13.27 37.44 -34.15
C LYS A 102 12.77 36.25 -34.99
N GLY A 103 12.46 35.10 -34.38
CA GLY A 103 11.70 34.04 -35.07
C GLY A 103 12.42 33.28 -36.20
N PHE A 104 13.70 33.55 -36.48
CA PHE A 104 14.42 32.98 -37.64
C PHE A 104 14.85 31.51 -37.50
N HIS A 105 14.85 30.95 -36.29
CA HIS A 105 15.17 29.54 -36.03
C HIS A 105 14.33 28.54 -36.85
N SER A 106 13.00 28.71 -36.87
CA SER A 106 12.06 27.85 -37.58
C SER A 106 12.32 27.81 -39.09
N PRO A 107 12.49 28.96 -39.79
CA PRO A 107 12.94 29.00 -41.18
C PRO A 107 14.21 28.17 -41.44
N PHE A 108 15.29 28.37 -40.68
CA PHE A 108 16.54 27.65 -40.94
C PHE A 108 16.41 26.14 -40.82
N ARG A 109 15.62 25.65 -39.86
CA ARG A 109 15.38 24.21 -39.68
C ARG A 109 14.52 23.63 -40.78
N GLN A 110 13.48 24.35 -41.21
CA GLN A 110 12.67 23.99 -42.36
C GLN A 110 13.50 23.96 -43.65
N MET A 111 14.37 24.96 -43.84
CA MET A 111 15.31 25.02 -44.96
C MET A 111 16.28 23.84 -44.95
N THR A 112 16.85 23.49 -43.80
CA THR A 112 17.75 22.34 -43.65
C THR A 112 17.06 21.04 -44.06
N ARG A 113 15.85 20.78 -43.54
CA ARG A 113 15.05 19.60 -43.91
C ARG A 113 14.70 19.60 -45.39
N SER A 114 14.23 20.73 -45.92
CA SER A 114 13.86 20.89 -47.32
C SER A 114 15.03 20.62 -48.25
N PHE A 115 16.23 21.11 -47.91
CA PHE A 115 17.44 20.88 -48.69
C PHE A 115 17.82 19.38 -48.74
N TYR A 116 17.79 18.68 -47.60
CA TYR A 116 18.05 17.23 -47.58
C TYR A 116 17.03 16.45 -48.42
N LEU A 117 15.74 16.78 -48.32
CA LEU A 117 14.71 16.10 -49.12
C LEU A 117 14.79 16.44 -50.61
N HIS A 118 15.24 17.65 -50.95
CA HIS A 118 15.52 18.00 -52.34
C HIS A 118 16.72 17.24 -52.89
N ALA A 119 17.78 17.04 -52.09
CA ALA A 119 18.92 16.22 -52.48
C ALA A 119 18.53 14.77 -52.82
N LEU A 120 17.48 14.23 -52.20
CA LEU A 120 16.90 12.93 -52.57
C LEU A 120 16.20 12.96 -53.93
N ALA A 121 15.46 14.03 -54.21
CA ALA A 121 14.63 14.16 -55.42
C ALA A 121 15.42 14.68 -56.65
N SER A 122 16.53 15.37 -56.45
CA SER A 122 17.34 15.96 -57.54
C SER A 122 18.20 14.90 -58.23
N ASP A 123 18.29 14.99 -59.56
CA ASP A 123 19.19 14.17 -60.38
C ASP A 123 20.66 14.61 -60.24
N THR A 124 20.92 15.80 -59.68
CA THR A 124 22.26 16.34 -59.43
C THR A 124 23.05 15.50 -58.42
N ILE A 125 22.39 14.93 -57.41
CA ILE A 125 23.04 13.97 -56.51
C ILE A 125 23.16 12.62 -57.21
N THR A 126 24.39 12.25 -57.52
CA THR A 126 24.72 11.00 -58.22
C THR A 126 25.11 9.87 -57.28
N ASN A 127 25.52 10.17 -56.04
CA ASN A 127 25.87 9.15 -55.05
C ASN A 127 24.61 8.40 -54.55
N SER A 128 24.49 7.14 -54.97
CA SER A 128 23.37 6.27 -54.62
C SER A 128 23.29 5.93 -53.13
N GLN A 129 24.42 5.90 -52.41
CA GLN A 129 24.44 5.67 -50.96
C GLN A 129 23.83 6.87 -50.21
N VAL A 130 24.12 8.10 -50.65
CA VAL A 130 23.52 9.32 -50.09
C VAL A 130 22.01 9.32 -50.31
N LYS A 131 21.54 9.07 -51.54
CA LYS A 131 20.10 8.95 -51.83
C LYS A 131 19.44 7.86 -51.00
N SER A 132 20.04 6.67 -50.92
CA SER A 132 19.53 5.58 -50.10
C SER A 132 19.48 5.94 -48.61
N PHE A 133 20.50 6.64 -48.10
CA PHE A 133 20.54 7.09 -46.71
C PHE A 133 19.40 8.08 -46.41
N ILE A 134 19.21 9.11 -47.25
CA ILE A 134 18.17 10.12 -47.05
C ILE A 134 16.79 9.48 -47.16
N SER A 135 16.58 8.61 -48.15
CA SER A 135 15.31 7.89 -48.35
C SER A 135 14.90 7.11 -47.10
N ARG A 136 15.80 6.26 -46.58
CA ARG A 136 15.57 5.39 -45.40
C ARG A 136 15.32 6.18 -44.11
N ASN A 137 15.91 7.36 -43.97
CA ASN A 137 15.91 8.14 -42.74
C ASN A 137 15.12 9.46 -42.83
N SER A 138 14.36 9.66 -43.92
CA SER A 138 13.63 10.89 -44.20
C SER A 138 12.63 11.27 -43.10
N ASN A 139 12.06 10.27 -42.42
CA ASN A 139 11.16 10.45 -41.29
C ASN A 139 11.87 11.07 -40.07
N LEU A 140 13.15 10.77 -39.85
CA LEU A 140 13.94 11.29 -38.72
C LEU A 140 14.33 12.76 -38.88
N LEU A 141 14.24 13.31 -40.09
CA LEU A 141 14.60 14.70 -40.40
C LEU A 141 13.52 15.68 -39.89
N LEU A 142 13.43 15.84 -38.58
CA LEU A 142 12.47 16.72 -37.90
C LEU A 142 12.92 18.20 -37.98
N THR A 143 11.98 19.13 -37.95
CA THR A 143 12.29 20.58 -37.87
C THR A 143 12.17 21.14 -36.45
N GLU A 144 11.47 20.44 -35.56
CA GLU A 144 11.16 20.91 -34.21
C GLU A 144 12.25 20.51 -33.19
N GLU A 145 12.51 21.38 -32.20
CA GLU A 145 13.39 21.05 -31.07
C GLU A 145 12.61 20.51 -29.88
N PHE A 146 13.28 19.73 -29.04
CA PHE A 146 12.84 19.56 -27.67
C PHE A 146 12.82 20.91 -26.93
N LYS A 147 11.67 21.32 -26.40
CA LYS A 147 11.47 22.62 -25.74
C LYS A 147 12.50 22.83 -24.62
N ARG A 148 13.53 23.66 -24.87
CA ARG A 148 14.50 24.06 -23.84
C ARG A 148 13.83 25.04 -22.89
N VAL A 149 13.48 24.59 -21.68
CA VAL A 149 13.14 25.49 -20.57
C VAL A 149 14.32 26.45 -20.39
N GLY A 150 14.06 27.76 -20.41
CA GLY A 150 15.08 28.81 -20.44
C GLY A 150 16.12 28.69 -19.33
N ASP A 151 17.24 29.39 -19.53
CA ASP A 151 18.59 29.44 -18.91
C ASP A 151 18.75 29.26 -17.38
N LYS A 152 17.72 28.86 -16.62
CA LYS A 152 17.76 28.68 -15.17
C LYS A 152 18.25 27.29 -14.71
N GLN A 153 18.53 26.35 -15.61
CA GLN A 153 19.00 25.01 -15.25
C GLN A 153 20.37 24.73 -15.88
N ASN A 154 21.42 24.67 -15.06
CA ASN A 154 22.80 24.38 -15.46
C ASN A 154 22.99 22.90 -15.80
N TYR A 155 22.43 22.45 -16.94
CA TYR A 155 22.69 21.09 -17.45
C TYR A 155 24.06 20.99 -18.12
N THR A 156 24.69 19.82 -18.03
CA THR A 156 25.95 19.52 -18.71
C THR A 156 25.78 19.55 -20.25
N PRO A 157 26.86 19.82 -21.01
CA PRO A 157 26.82 19.78 -22.47
C PRO A 157 26.26 18.47 -23.03
N TYR A 158 26.61 17.33 -22.43
CA TYR A 158 26.08 16.02 -22.81
C TYR A 158 24.55 15.95 -22.70
N ILE A 159 23.97 16.43 -21.60
CA ILE A 159 22.51 16.45 -21.41
C ILE A 159 21.84 17.33 -22.48
N ASN A 160 22.39 18.49 -22.78
CA ASN A 160 21.81 19.38 -23.79
C ASN A 160 21.95 18.85 -25.22
N ASN A 161 23.07 18.20 -25.53
CA ASN A 161 23.42 17.80 -26.89
C ASN A 161 22.95 16.39 -27.25
N CYS A 162 22.66 15.52 -26.27
CA CYS A 162 22.24 14.14 -26.51
C CYS A 162 20.84 13.81 -25.96
N ILE A 163 20.44 14.41 -24.84
CA ILE A 163 19.19 14.06 -24.15
C ILE A 163 18.08 15.07 -24.44
N ARG A 164 18.34 16.37 -24.29
CA ARG A 164 17.35 17.45 -24.45
C ARG A 164 17.29 17.96 -25.89
N THR A 165 17.32 17.05 -26.86
CA THR A 165 17.25 17.39 -28.27
C THR A 165 16.64 16.27 -29.12
N ASN A 166 16.07 16.64 -30.27
CA ASN A 166 15.73 15.69 -31.35
C ASN A 166 16.93 15.35 -32.25
N PHE A 167 18.07 16.02 -32.05
CA PHE A 167 19.26 15.96 -32.91
C PHE A 167 20.51 15.58 -32.11
N PRO A 168 20.55 14.38 -31.49
CA PRO A 168 21.66 13.94 -30.67
C PRO A 168 23.00 14.00 -31.44
N ILE A 169 23.97 14.77 -30.94
CA ILE A 169 25.32 14.82 -31.54
C ILE A 169 26.03 13.46 -31.33
N ASP A 170 26.87 13.08 -32.28
CA ASP A 170 27.65 11.82 -32.29
C ASP A 170 26.79 10.55 -32.22
N SER A 171 25.55 10.65 -32.70
CA SER A 171 24.66 9.52 -32.91
C SER A 171 24.65 9.07 -34.38
N SER A 172 24.14 7.87 -34.61
CA SER A 172 23.79 7.33 -35.93
C SER A 172 22.28 7.20 -36.07
N ALA A 173 21.77 7.16 -37.30
CA ALA A 173 20.33 7.11 -37.55
C ALA A 173 19.69 5.82 -37.02
N GLU A 174 20.46 4.72 -37.05
CA GLU A 174 20.09 3.40 -36.56
C GLU A 174 19.90 3.37 -35.02
N GLN A 175 20.44 4.37 -34.31
CA GLN A 175 20.31 4.54 -32.86
C GLN A 175 19.11 5.41 -32.45
N ILE A 176 18.32 5.87 -33.42
CA ILE A 176 17.20 6.78 -33.18
C ILE A 176 15.88 6.03 -33.18
N ILE A 177 15.15 6.15 -32.09
CA ILE A 177 13.76 5.67 -31.99
C ILE A 177 12.85 6.87 -32.18
N GLN A 178 12.13 6.91 -33.31
CA GLN A 178 11.09 7.90 -33.52
C GLN A 178 9.79 7.47 -32.85
N VAL A 179 9.19 8.38 -32.08
CA VAL A 179 7.92 8.15 -31.39
C VAL A 179 6.96 9.32 -31.59
N GLU A 180 5.68 9.00 -31.62
CA GLU A 180 4.60 9.99 -31.59
C GLU A 180 4.29 10.40 -30.15
N TYR A 181 4.03 11.69 -29.93
CA TYR A 181 3.57 12.22 -28.66
C TYR A 181 2.49 13.28 -28.86
N VAL A 182 1.68 13.52 -27.83
CA VAL A 182 0.50 14.40 -27.91
C VAL A 182 0.71 15.61 -27.00
N HIS A 183 0.56 16.82 -27.53
CA HIS A 183 0.57 18.05 -26.72
C HIS A 183 -0.73 18.25 -25.95
N ASN A 184 -0.75 19.25 -25.06
CA ASN A 184 -1.93 19.55 -24.23
C ASN A 184 -3.16 19.97 -25.05
N ASP A 185 -2.96 20.50 -26.25
CA ASP A 185 -4.01 20.89 -27.21
C ASP A 185 -4.53 19.72 -28.05
N GLY A 186 -3.98 18.50 -27.87
CA GLY A 186 -4.37 17.31 -28.63
C GLY A 186 -3.62 17.10 -29.94
N SER A 187 -2.76 18.03 -30.35
CA SER A 187 -1.94 17.88 -31.55
C SER A 187 -0.91 16.75 -31.40
N VAL A 188 -0.72 15.98 -32.48
CA VAL A 188 0.24 14.87 -32.55
C VAL A 188 1.55 15.37 -33.16
N HIS A 189 2.65 15.10 -32.48
CA HIS A 189 3.99 15.51 -32.88
C HIS A 189 4.96 14.32 -32.82
N LEU A 190 6.08 14.43 -33.54
CA LEU A 190 7.13 13.42 -33.58
C LEU A 190 8.32 13.83 -32.71
N ALA A 191 8.93 12.85 -32.07
CA ALA A 191 10.12 13.00 -31.25
C ALA A 191 11.14 11.92 -31.59
N ASN A 192 12.40 12.33 -31.73
CA ASN A 192 13.52 11.41 -31.91
C ASN A 192 14.18 11.15 -30.56
N PHE A 193 14.15 9.90 -30.09
CA PHE A 193 14.82 9.44 -28.88
C PHE A 193 16.14 8.77 -29.25
N TYR A 194 17.22 9.17 -28.59
CA TYR A 194 18.53 8.58 -28.79
C TYR A 194 18.71 7.38 -27.87
N LEU A 195 19.00 6.20 -28.42
CA LEU A 195 19.45 5.00 -27.69
C LEU A 195 20.82 4.58 -28.23
N PRO A 196 21.94 4.84 -27.53
CA PRO A 196 23.30 4.53 -27.99
C PRO A 196 23.61 3.03 -27.86
N THR A 197 22.91 2.20 -28.62
CA THR A 197 23.12 0.75 -28.67
C THR A 197 23.41 0.29 -30.09
N ARG A 198 24.05 -0.88 -30.21
CA ARG A 198 24.18 -1.63 -31.47
C ARG A 198 23.30 -2.88 -31.46
N SER A 199 22.62 -3.17 -30.34
CA SER A 199 21.74 -4.33 -30.21
C SER A 199 20.39 -4.02 -30.86
N GLN A 200 20.09 -4.70 -31.96
CA GLN A 200 18.78 -4.61 -32.60
C GLN A 200 17.66 -5.08 -31.67
N PHE A 201 17.94 -6.07 -30.82
CA PHE A 201 17.01 -6.54 -29.79
C PHE A 201 16.63 -5.42 -28.82
N LEU A 202 17.61 -4.66 -28.31
CA LEU A 202 17.34 -3.55 -27.39
C LEU A 202 16.62 -2.38 -28.08
N LEU A 203 16.98 -2.04 -29.32
CA LEU A 203 16.28 -1.02 -30.11
C LEU A 203 14.80 -1.38 -30.30
N ASN A 204 14.53 -2.61 -30.75
CA ASN A 204 13.17 -3.07 -30.99
C ASN A 204 12.37 -3.12 -29.68
N THR A 205 12.94 -3.70 -28.62
CA THR A 205 12.30 -3.82 -27.30
C THR A 205 11.99 -2.45 -26.68
N MET A 206 12.92 -1.50 -26.79
CA MET A 206 12.70 -0.14 -26.29
C MET A 206 11.65 0.60 -27.11
N LYS A 207 11.66 0.44 -28.44
CA LYS A 207 10.66 1.06 -29.33
C LYS A 207 9.24 0.61 -28.96
N THR A 208 9.01 -0.70 -28.89
CA THR A 208 7.71 -1.26 -28.52
C THR A 208 7.30 -0.88 -27.10
N PHE A 209 8.24 -0.82 -26.16
CA PHE A 209 7.97 -0.33 -24.81
C PHE A 209 7.50 1.14 -24.79
N LEU A 210 8.17 2.03 -25.53
CA LEU A 210 7.81 3.45 -25.58
C LEU A 210 6.42 3.67 -26.18
N ASP A 211 5.96 2.79 -27.09
CA ASP A 211 4.62 2.86 -27.67
C ASP A 211 3.49 2.58 -26.67
N LEU A 212 3.76 1.80 -25.62
CA LEU A 212 2.82 1.55 -24.52
C LEU A 212 2.73 2.69 -23.52
N LEU A 213 3.68 3.63 -23.53
CA LEU A 213 3.66 4.76 -22.62
C LEU A 213 2.64 5.81 -23.08
N SER A 214 2.01 6.47 -22.12
CA SER A 214 1.07 7.57 -22.38
C SER A 214 1.71 8.63 -23.29
N LYS A 215 1.20 8.75 -24.52
CA LYS A 215 1.70 9.68 -25.54
C LYS A 215 1.75 11.14 -25.05
N ARG A 216 0.84 11.56 -24.16
CA ARG A 216 0.86 12.90 -23.52
C ARG A 216 2.04 13.16 -22.58
N LYS A 217 2.67 12.11 -22.05
CA LYS A 217 3.77 12.20 -21.07
C LYS A 217 5.08 11.60 -21.61
N LEU A 218 5.11 11.22 -22.89
CA LEU A 218 6.22 10.50 -23.49
C LEU A 218 7.44 11.40 -23.68
N ASN A 219 7.28 12.53 -24.38
CA ASN A 219 8.37 13.43 -24.74
C ASN A 219 8.79 14.36 -23.59
N LYS A 220 9.29 13.77 -22.50
CA LYS A 220 9.84 14.47 -21.35
C LYS A 220 11.32 14.13 -21.13
N VAL A 221 12.04 15.02 -20.45
CA VAL A 221 13.50 14.88 -20.20
C VAL A 221 13.84 13.58 -19.49
N ASP A 222 13.02 13.17 -18.52
CA ASP A 222 13.17 11.93 -17.77
C ASP A 222 13.13 10.70 -18.66
N ASN A 223 12.10 10.53 -19.50
CA ASN A 223 12.03 9.38 -20.41
C ASN A 223 13.20 9.38 -21.41
N ARG A 224 13.54 10.56 -21.97
CA ARG A 224 14.70 10.68 -22.89
C ARG A 224 15.99 10.27 -22.21
N MET A 225 16.22 10.74 -20.99
CA MET A 225 17.39 10.38 -20.19
C MET A 225 17.45 8.88 -19.92
N MET A 226 16.32 8.26 -19.54
CA MET A 226 16.26 6.81 -19.31
C MET A 226 16.62 6.01 -20.56
N VAL A 227 16.11 6.42 -21.73
CA VAL A 227 16.40 5.76 -23.01
C VAL A 227 17.87 5.96 -23.41
N THR A 228 18.36 7.19 -23.40
CA THR A 228 19.74 7.51 -23.81
C THR A 228 20.80 6.86 -22.92
N LEU A 229 20.49 6.62 -21.65
CA LEU A 229 21.44 5.98 -20.74
C LEU A 229 21.19 4.48 -20.56
N PHE A 230 20.21 3.89 -21.25
CA PHE A 230 19.76 2.53 -21.00
C PHE A 230 20.87 1.49 -21.20
N GLU A 231 21.54 1.48 -22.36
CA GLU A 231 22.66 0.56 -22.65
C GLU A 231 23.76 0.68 -21.59
N LYS A 232 24.19 1.91 -21.29
CA LYS A 232 25.25 2.18 -20.32
C LYS A 232 24.86 1.74 -18.90
N SER A 233 23.57 1.84 -18.56
CA SER A 233 23.05 1.40 -17.27
C SER A 233 23.12 -0.11 -17.05
N LEU A 234 23.31 -0.91 -18.12
CA LEU A 234 23.53 -2.36 -18.02
C LEU A 234 24.96 -2.72 -17.58
N GLY A 235 25.86 -1.75 -17.42
CA GLY A 235 27.21 -2.00 -16.89
C GLY A 235 28.07 -2.91 -17.78
N GLY A 236 27.80 -2.96 -19.09
CA GLY A 236 28.52 -3.81 -20.04
C GLY A 236 27.96 -5.23 -20.18
N GLN A 237 26.89 -5.58 -19.47
CA GLN A 237 26.18 -6.85 -19.68
C GLN A 237 25.53 -6.86 -21.06
N LYS A 238 25.81 -7.88 -21.85
CA LYS A 238 25.21 -8.07 -23.18
C LYS A 238 23.81 -8.64 -23.03
N VAL A 239 22.84 -7.95 -23.62
CA VAL A 239 21.42 -8.33 -23.61
C VAL A 239 20.94 -8.54 -25.04
N ASN A 240 20.61 -9.80 -25.36
CA ASN A 240 20.18 -10.23 -26.70
C ASN A 240 18.81 -10.92 -26.69
N ARG A 241 18.29 -11.27 -25.50
CA ARG A 241 16.98 -11.88 -25.29
C ARG A 241 16.37 -11.43 -23.96
N PHE A 242 15.10 -11.73 -23.73
CA PHE A 242 14.39 -11.29 -22.53
C PHE A 242 14.99 -11.87 -21.24
N GLU A 243 15.45 -13.11 -21.28
CA GLU A 243 16.03 -13.84 -20.15
C GLU A 243 17.36 -13.26 -19.66
N ASP A 244 18.02 -12.44 -20.47
CA ASP A 244 19.24 -11.75 -20.05
C ASP A 244 18.91 -10.61 -19.07
N PHE A 245 17.66 -10.16 -18.99
CA PHE A 245 17.18 -9.29 -17.91
C PHE A 245 16.88 -10.11 -16.66
N ASN A 246 17.44 -9.72 -15.52
CA ASN A 246 17.31 -10.42 -14.25
C ASN A 246 17.48 -9.46 -13.05
N GLU A 247 17.59 -10.03 -11.84
CA GLU A 247 17.77 -9.26 -10.61
C GLU A 247 19.04 -8.38 -10.65
N GLN A 248 20.13 -8.90 -11.22
CA GLN A 248 21.41 -8.19 -11.28
C GLN A 248 21.37 -7.02 -12.26
N THR A 249 20.82 -7.21 -13.47
CA THR A 249 20.63 -6.09 -14.42
C THR A 249 19.75 -5.02 -13.78
N PHE A 250 18.66 -5.39 -13.09
CA PHE A 250 17.77 -4.42 -12.46
C PHE A 250 18.49 -3.59 -11.38
N LYS A 251 19.23 -4.26 -10.49
CA LYS A 251 20.04 -3.63 -9.45
C LYS A 251 21.07 -2.67 -10.03
N GLN A 252 21.83 -3.14 -11.02
CA GLN A 252 22.85 -2.36 -11.70
C GLN A 252 22.26 -1.08 -12.33
N GLN A 253 21.16 -1.23 -13.06
CA GLN A 253 20.49 -0.09 -13.70
C GLN A 253 19.98 0.90 -12.66
N LEU A 254 19.33 0.42 -11.60
CA LEU A 254 18.80 1.28 -10.53
C LEU A 254 19.92 2.12 -9.89
N LEU A 255 21.02 1.49 -9.49
CA LEU A 255 22.17 2.18 -8.88
C LEU A 255 22.82 3.17 -9.84
N TYR A 256 22.97 2.77 -11.11
CA TYR A 256 23.50 3.65 -12.15
C TYR A 256 22.67 4.92 -12.32
N PHE A 257 21.35 4.79 -12.42
CA PHE A 257 20.47 5.96 -12.60
C PHE A 257 20.45 6.86 -11.37
N ASN A 258 20.47 6.30 -10.15
CA ASN A 258 20.56 7.09 -8.93
C ASN A 258 21.86 7.91 -8.89
N SER A 259 23.00 7.26 -9.14
CA SER A 259 24.31 7.92 -9.17
C SER A 259 24.41 9.01 -10.24
N PHE A 260 23.85 8.75 -11.44
CA PHE A 260 23.83 9.74 -12.52
C PHE A 260 23.03 10.99 -12.13
N VAL A 261 21.85 10.81 -11.54
CA VAL A 261 20.96 11.91 -11.14
C VAL A 261 21.62 12.76 -10.04
N GLU A 262 22.24 12.12 -9.04
CA GLU A 262 22.97 12.81 -7.97
C GLU A 262 24.16 13.60 -8.52
N SER A 263 25.01 12.97 -9.33
CA SER A 263 26.23 13.61 -9.86
C SER A 263 25.93 14.78 -10.80
N ASN A 264 24.81 14.75 -11.51
CA ASN A 264 24.43 15.77 -12.49
C ASN A 264 23.36 16.75 -11.98
N HIS A 265 22.99 16.71 -10.69
CA HIS A 265 22.00 17.59 -10.07
C HIS A 265 20.68 17.67 -10.85
N VAL A 266 20.24 16.54 -11.41
CA VAL A 266 19.05 16.48 -12.27
C VAL A 266 17.81 16.35 -11.38
N PRO A 267 16.75 17.17 -11.53
CA PRO A 267 15.58 17.16 -10.63
C PRO A 267 14.62 15.95 -10.81
N VAL A 268 15.13 14.74 -11.05
CA VAL A 268 14.36 13.62 -11.66
C VAL A 268 14.18 12.39 -10.75
N HIS A 269 14.57 12.44 -9.47
CA HIS A 269 14.65 11.25 -8.57
C HIS A 269 13.42 10.31 -8.53
N VAL A 270 12.20 10.78 -8.78
CA VAL A 270 10.99 9.94 -8.69
C VAL A 270 10.71 9.11 -9.96
N TYR A 271 11.24 9.50 -11.13
CA TYR A 271 10.81 8.95 -12.42
C TYR A 271 11.63 7.75 -12.91
N SER A 272 12.92 7.65 -12.56
CA SER A 272 13.80 6.54 -12.98
C SER A 272 13.30 5.18 -12.49
N ARG A 273 12.93 5.10 -11.19
CA ARG A 273 12.35 3.91 -10.58
C ARG A 273 11.08 3.45 -11.31
N GLN A 274 10.18 4.39 -11.62
CA GLN A 274 8.93 4.06 -12.31
C GLN A 274 9.15 3.59 -13.74
N PHE A 275 10.14 4.15 -14.45
CA PHE A 275 10.47 3.73 -15.80
C PHE A 275 11.01 2.30 -15.80
N LEU A 276 12.00 2.00 -14.95
CA LEU A 276 12.58 0.65 -14.83
C LEU A 276 11.52 -0.39 -14.46
N VAL A 277 10.68 -0.11 -13.45
CA VAL A 277 9.58 -1.02 -13.08
C VAL A 277 8.66 -1.30 -14.25
N LYS A 278 8.25 -0.27 -14.99
CA LYS A 278 7.36 -0.45 -16.15
C LYS A 278 8.04 -1.29 -17.23
N PHE A 279 9.33 -1.06 -17.46
CA PHE A 279 10.11 -1.76 -18.47
C PHE A 279 10.27 -3.25 -18.13
N TYR A 280 10.65 -3.58 -16.91
CA TYR A 280 10.77 -4.97 -16.46
C TYR A 280 9.40 -5.67 -16.44
N ARG A 281 8.34 -5.00 -15.96
CA ARG A 281 6.99 -5.55 -16.03
C ARG A 281 6.54 -5.84 -17.46
N TYR A 282 6.90 -4.97 -18.39
CA TYR A 282 6.60 -5.13 -19.81
C TYR A 282 7.29 -6.37 -20.40
N ILE A 283 8.58 -6.56 -20.12
CA ILE A 283 9.32 -7.76 -20.54
C ILE A 283 8.68 -9.03 -19.97
N ASP A 284 8.37 -9.02 -18.67
CA ASP A 284 7.74 -10.15 -17.99
C ASP A 284 6.35 -10.47 -18.54
N ASP A 285 5.58 -9.46 -18.98
CA ASP A 285 4.27 -9.68 -19.61
C ASP A 285 4.40 -10.30 -21.02
N ILE A 286 5.41 -9.91 -21.80
CA ILE A 286 5.69 -10.55 -23.10
C ILE A 286 6.10 -12.01 -22.89
N HIS A 287 7.05 -12.25 -22.00
CA HIS A 287 7.56 -13.59 -21.76
C HIS A 287 6.44 -14.53 -21.24
N LEU A 288 5.53 -14.03 -20.41
CA LEU A 288 4.33 -14.78 -20.00
C LEU A 288 3.44 -15.11 -21.19
N GLY A 289 3.18 -14.14 -22.07
CA GLY A 289 2.33 -14.36 -23.25
C GLY A 289 2.90 -15.39 -24.22
N GLU A 290 4.23 -15.44 -24.34
CA GLU A 290 4.94 -16.35 -25.25
C GLU A 290 5.14 -17.75 -24.65
N ASN A 291 5.44 -17.85 -23.35
CA ASN A 291 5.90 -19.10 -22.72
C ASN A 291 4.93 -19.68 -21.67
N GLY A 292 3.87 -18.96 -21.31
CA GLY A 292 2.91 -19.37 -20.27
C GLY A 292 3.44 -19.32 -18.83
N LEU A 293 4.70 -18.93 -18.64
CA LEU A 293 5.36 -18.78 -17.34
C LEU A 293 5.93 -17.38 -17.17
N ARG A 294 6.01 -16.90 -15.92
CA ARG A 294 6.61 -15.60 -15.60
C ARG A 294 8.13 -15.68 -15.69
N LEU A 295 8.76 -14.63 -16.22
CA LEU A 295 10.20 -14.54 -16.27
C LEU A 295 10.77 -14.22 -14.87
N PHE A 296 10.08 -13.34 -14.14
CA PHE A 296 10.50 -12.91 -12.80
C PHE A 296 9.62 -13.54 -11.73
N ASP A 297 10.00 -14.75 -11.28
CA ASP A 297 9.24 -15.54 -10.30
C ASP A 297 10.10 -16.05 -9.13
N SER A 298 11.24 -15.43 -8.90
CA SER A 298 12.09 -15.80 -7.76
C SER A 298 11.64 -15.11 -6.48
N PHE A 299 12.00 -15.69 -5.34
CA PHE A 299 11.74 -15.09 -4.03
C PHE A 299 12.41 -13.71 -3.86
N SER A 300 13.63 -13.54 -4.36
CA SER A 300 14.39 -12.29 -4.27
C SER A 300 14.10 -11.30 -5.38
N PHE A 301 13.47 -11.74 -6.47
CA PHE A 301 13.15 -10.92 -7.63
C PHE A 301 11.93 -11.45 -8.38
N ASN A 302 10.83 -10.73 -8.22
CA ASN A 302 9.59 -10.97 -8.92
C ASN A 302 8.84 -9.66 -9.19
N ARG A 303 7.83 -9.74 -10.05
CA ARG A 303 6.97 -8.62 -10.48
C ARG A 303 6.39 -7.80 -9.32
N ASP A 304 6.04 -8.49 -8.25
CA ASP A 304 5.38 -7.99 -7.06
C ASP A 304 6.35 -7.26 -6.13
N LEU A 305 7.59 -7.74 -6.08
CA LEU A 305 8.65 -7.16 -5.27
C LEU A 305 9.22 -5.87 -5.88
N ILE A 306 9.40 -5.83 -7.20
CA ILE A 306 10.02 -4.68 -7.88
C ILE A 306 9.18 -3.40 -7.81
N ILE A 307 7.87 -3.49 -7.52
CA ILE A 307 7.01 -2.32 -7.30
C ILE A 307 7.12 -1.78 -5.86
N HIS A 308 7.70 -2.55 -4.95
CA HIS A 308 7.64 -2.27 -3.51
C HIS A 308 8.71 -1.25 -3.08
N LYS A 309 8.30 -0.22 -2.33
CA LYS A 309 9.22 0.85 -1.88
C LYS A 309 10.44 0.32 -1.12
N HIS A 310 10.23 -0.69 -0.28
CA HIS A 310 11.31 -1.26 0.54
C HIS A 310 12.29 -2.09 -0.30
N TYR A 311 11.88 -2.61 -1.45
CA TYR A 311 12.80 -3.30 -2.36
C TYR A 311 13.84 -2.33 -2.92
N PHE A 312 13.44 -1.14 -3.37
CA PHE A 312 14.40 -0.10 -3.81
C PHE A 312 15.36 0.30 -2.69
N THR A 313 14.83 0.59 -1.50
CA THR A 313 15.66 0.93 -0.35
C THR A 313 16.59 -0.21 0.03
N SER A 314 16.17 -1.47 -0.16
CA SER A 314 17.02 -2.63 0.10
C SER A 314 18.24 -2.66 -0.82
N ILE A 315 18.06 -2.36 -2.11
CA ILE A 315 19.17 -2.29 -3.07
C ILE A 315 20.08 -1.10 -2.76
N GLU A 316 19.49 0.08 -2.55
CA GLU A 316 20.24 1.34 -2.34
C GLU A 316 21.07 1.34 -1.07
N LYS A 317 20.64 0.60 -0.04
CA LYS A 317 21.30 0.54 1.27
C LYS A 317 21.89 -0.85 1.59
N ASP A 318 22.04 -1.69 0.57
CA ASP A 318 22.64 -3.04 0.66
C ASP A 318 22.04 -3.94 1.76
N TYR A 319 20.70 -3.98 1.83
CA TYR A 319 19.99 -4.94 2.67
C TYR A 319 19.96 -6.30 1.99
N LYS A 320 20.29 -7.34 2.74
CA LYS A 320 20.14 -8.72 2.29
C LYS A 320 18.67 -9.13 2.29
N ILE A 321 18.20 -9.64 1.17
CA ILE A 321 16.83 -10.16 1.03
C ILE A 321 16.74 -11.51 1.72
N VAL A 322 15.76 -11.68 2.61
CA VAL A 322 15.61 -12.90 3.43
C VAL A 322 14.16 -13.36 3.50
N ASN A 323 13.97 -14.68 3.44
CA ASN A 323 12.78 -15.33 3.97
C ASN A 323 13.13 -15.89 5.34
N LEU A 324 12.27 -15.68 6.33
CA LEU A 324 12.51 -16.17 7.67
C LEU A 324 12.20 -17.66 7.74
N ASN A 325 13.26 -18.47 7.90
CA ASN A 325 13.18 -19.91 8.01
C ASN A 325 13.82 -20.35 9.33
N SER A 326 13.03 -20.95 10.23
CA SER A 326 13.47 -21.38 11.56
C SER A 326 14.44 -22.57 11.55
N LEU A 327 14.59 -23.27 10.41
CA LEU A 327 15.43 -24.48 10.30
C LEU A 327 16.89 -24.20 9.91
N GLY A 328 17.20 -22.99 9.42
CA GLY A 328 18.54 -22.63 8.95
C GLY A 328 19.29 -21.67 9.88
N THR A 329 20.54 -21.37 9.55
CA THR A 329 21.28 -20.25 10.18
C THR A 329 20.85 -18.92 9.58
N TYR A 330 20.79 -17.89 10.43
CA TYR A 330 20.48 -16.54 9.96
C TYR A 330 21.65 -15.93 9.17
N PRO A 331 21.40 -14.99 8.25
CA PRO A 331 22.45 -14.36 7.47
C PRO A 331 23.38 -13.48 8.31
N LYS A 332 24.68 -13.50 7.96
CA LYS A 332 25.71 -12.66 8.62
C LYS A 332 25.42 -11.15 8.52
N SER A 333 24.82 -10.68 7.44
CA SER A 333 24.45 -9.26 7.27
C SER A 333 23.57 -8.76 8.43
N ASP A 334 23.73 -7.49 8.81
CA ASP A 334 22.93 -6.80 9.84
C ASP A 334 21.77 -5.99 9.25
N LYS A 335 21.61 -5.99 7.92
CA LYS A 335 20.53 -5.30 7.22
C LYS A 335 19.69 -6.30 6.48
N TRP A 336 18.47 -6.56 6.95
CA TRP A 336 17.58 -7.56 6.36
C TRP A 336 16.37 -6.91 5.71
N PHE A 337 16.16 -7.22 4.43
CA PHE A 337 14.88 -6.99 3.79
C PHE A 337 14.06 -8.27 3.88
N VAL A 338 13.14 -8.30 4.83
CA VAL A 338 12.29 -9.46 5.09
C VAL A 338 11.15 -9.46 4.11
N VAL A 339 11.13 -10.44 3.21
CA VAL A 339 10.05 -10.65 2.25
C VAL A 339 9.08 -11.67 2.82
N ALA A 340 7.82 -11.26 2.89
CA ALA A 340 6.78 -12.05 3.51
C ALA A 340 6.36 -13.21 2.62
N ASP A 341 6.38 -14.41 3.19
CA ASP A 341 5.83 -15.60 2.53
C ASP A 341 4.29 -15.55 2.55
N ALA A 342 3.69 -15.71 1.37
CA ALA A 342 2.25 -15.81 1.19
C ALA A 342 1.65 -17.02 1.93
N ASN A 343 2.41 -18.09 2.12
CA ASN A 343 1.97 -19.29 2.83
C ASN A 343 2.01 -19.13 4.36
N LYS A 344 2.91 -18.27 4.88
CA LYS A 344 2.97 -17.97 6.33
C LYS A 344 1.79 -17.11 6.78
N HIS A 345 1.05 -16.48 5.85
CA HIS A 345 -0.13 -15.68 6.16
C HIS A 345 -1.33 -15.90 5.23
N GLY A 346 -2.44 -16.32 5.84
CA GLY A 346 -3.76 -16.19 5.23
C GLY A 346 -3.98 -14.79 4.63
N THR A 347 -4.44 -14.82 3.39
CA THR A 347 -5.41 -13.90 2.77
C THR A 347 -5.13 -12.41 2.65
N HIS A 348 -3.93 -11.95 3.01
CA HIS A 348 -3.49 -10.58 2.76
C HIS A 348 -2.33 -10.53 1.76
N VAL A 349 -2.36 -9.55 0.85
CA VAL A 349 -1.31 -9.25 -0.15
C VAL A 349 0.07 -9.34 0.51
N ALA A 350 0.86 -10.36 0.16
CA ALA A 350 2.14 -10.67 0.80
C ALA A 350 3.07 -9.44 0.88
N ASN A 351 3.11 -8.64 -0.18
CA ASN A 351 4.00 -7.47 -0.27
C ASN A 351 3.76 -6.39 0.78
N SER A 352 2.53 -6.19 1.28
CA SER A 352 2.27 -5.13 2.27
C SER A 352 2.91 -5.41 3.63
N LYS A 353 3.42 -6.62 3.83
CA LYS A 353 4.04 -7.09 5.07
C LYS A 353 5.56 -7.15 4.98
N ASN A 354 6.14 -6.84 3.82
CA ASN A 354 7.59 -6.77 3.63
C ASN A 354 8.15 -5.63 4.47
N SER A 355 9.28 -5.86 5.15
CA SER A 355 9.85 -4.88 6.09
C SER A 355 11.38 -4.82 6.02
N LEU A 356 11.94 -3.68 6.43
CA LEU A 356 13.39 -3.47 6.53
C LEU A 356 13.77 -3.50 8.01
N MET A 357 14.64 -4.42 8.38
CA MET A 357 15.18 -4.54 9.74
C MET A 357 16.67 -4.23 9.71
N ASN A 358 17.07 -3.15 10.38
CA ASN A 358 18.46 -2.76 10.52
C ASN A 358 18.97 -3.07 11.93
N PHE A 359 19.65 -4.20 12.09
CA PHE A 359 20.19 -4.65 13.36
C PHE A 359 21.36 -3.78 13.84
N GLU A 360 21.98 -2.99 12.96
CA GLU A 360 22.98 -1.97 13.35
C GLU A 360 22.41 -0.91 14.32
N LEU A 361 21.09 -0.78 14.39
CA LEU A 361 20.43 0.09 15.38
C LEU A 361 20.63 -0.40 16.82
N VAL A 362 21.00 -1.67 17.03
CA VAL A 362 21.44 -2.17 18.33
C VAL A 362 22.95 -1.98 18.43
N HIS A 363 23.40 -1.11 19.33
CA HIS A 363 24.80 -0.73 19.44
C HIS A 363 25.68 -1.88 19.94
N ASN A 364 25.20 -2.60 20.95
CA ASN A 364 25.89 -3.77 21.51
C ASN A 364 25.83 -4.97 20.54
N ILE A 365 27.00 -5.48 20.13
CA ILE A 365 27.13 -6.56 19.15
C ILE A 365 26.55 -7.88 19.68
N GLU A 366 26.68 -8.18 20.97
CA GLU A 366 26.12 -9.39 21.56
C GLU A 366 24.59 -9.33 21.50
N PHE A 367 23.99 -8.22 21.96
CA PHE A 367 22.54 -8.02 21.91
C PHE A 367 22.01 -8.03 20.48
N ARG A 368 22.78 -7.50 19.53
CA ARG A 368 22.46 -7.57 18.11
C ARG A 368 22.31 -9.02 17.63
N ASN A 369 23.28 -9.87 17.95
CA ASN A 369 23.25 -11.28 17.56
C ASN A 369 22.10 -12.06 18.22
N VAL A 370 21.81 -11.76 19.48
CA VAL A 370 20.67 -12.32 20.20
C VAL A 370 19.34 -11.90 19.56
N LEU A 371 19.20 -10.63 19.17
CA LEU A 371 18.01 -10.14 18.47
C LEU A 371 17.86 -10.81 17.09
N LYS A 372 18.95 -10.99 16.34
CA LYS A 372 18.94 -11.72 15.06
C LYS A 372 18.43 -13.14 15.24
N ASP A 373 18.93 -13.86 16.24
CA ASP A 373 18.45 -15.20 16.56
C ASP A 373 16.96 -15.19 16.90
N TYR A 374 16.55 -14.26 17.77
CA TYR A 374 15.16 -14.10 18.20
C TYR A 374 14.21 -13.94 17.01
N ILE A 375 14.49 -12.97 16.13
CA ILE A 375 13.69 -12.68 14.95
C ILE A 375 13.70 -13.87 13.98
N TRP A 376 14.86 -14.48 13.75
CA TRP A 376 15.01 -15.57 12.80
C TRP A 376 14.16 -16.81 13.12
N LYS A 377 14.10 -17.20 14.40
CA LYS A 377 13.28 -18.35 14.84
C LYS A 377 11.87 -17.97 15.30
N SER A 378 11.40 -16.76 15.00
CA SER A 378 10.08 -16.31 15.43
C SER A 378 8.96 -16.81 14.50
N ASP A 379 7.91 -17.38 15.10
CA ASP A 379 6.68 -17.80 14.41
C ASP A 379 5.62 -16.71 14.36
N LEU A 380 5.95 -15.51 14.83
CA LEU A 380 5.07 -14.35 14.74
C LEU A 380 4.76 -13.99 13.29
N SER A 381 3.63 -13.31 13.10
CA SER A 381 3.36 -12.70 11.80
C SER A 381 4.36 -11.61 11.47
N TYR A 382 4.69 -11.41 10.19
CA TYR A 382 5.70 -10.40 9.79
C TYR A 382 5.39 -8.99 10.31
N ILE A 383 4.11 -8.60 10.43
CA ILE A 383 3.72 -7.30 11.01
C ILE A 383 4.09 -7.24 12.49
N ASN A 384 3.61 -8.20 13.29
CA ASN A 384 3.93 -8.26 14.72
C ASN A 384 5.43 -8.44 14.95
N MET A 385 6.11 -9.18 14.08
CA MET A 385 7.54 -9.38 14.18
C MET A 385 8.32 -8.09 13.94
N PHE A 386 7.94 -7.29 12.93
CA PHE A 386 8.52 -5.97 12.72
C PHE A 386 8.23 -5.03 13.89
N GLY A 387 7.00 -5.05 14.43
CA GLY A 387 6.66 -4.33 15.66
C GLY A 387 7.56 -4.73 16.83
N ASN A 388 7.72 -6.03 17.08
CA ASN A 388 8.59 -6.55 18.12
C ASN A 388 10.05 -6.17 17.88
N PHE A 389 10.55 -6.21 16.64
CA PHE A 389 11.90 -5.76 16.30
C PHE A 389 12.14 -4.32 16.77
N CYS A 390 11.23 -3.40 16.46
CA CYS A 390 11.36 -2.00 16.90
C CYS A 390 11.39 -1.88 18.42
N ILE A 391 10.49 -2.58 19.13
CA ILE A 391 10.44 -2.58 20.60
C ILE A 391 11.74 -3.13 21.19
N MET A 392 12.30 -4.20 20.60
CA MET A 392 13.54 -4.80 21.10
C MET A 392 14.76 -3.92 20.84
N VAL A 393 14.80 -3.16 19.75
CA VAL A 393 15.89 -2.19 19.50
C VAL A 393 15.98 -1.18 20.64
N ASP A 394 14.84 -0.57 21.01
CA ASP A 394 14.78 0.41 22.09
C ASP A 394 15.13 -0.24 23.44
N PHE A 395 14.53 -1.39 23.76
CA PHE A 395 14.78 -2.12 25.00
C PHE A 395 16.25 -2.53 25.19
N LEU A 396 16.89 -3.07 24.15
CA LEU A 396 18.28 -3.53 24.21
C LEU A 396 19.27 -2.37 24.33
N ASN A 397 19.01 -1.25 23.66
CA ASN A 397 19.87 -0.06 23.78
C ASN A 397 19.76 0.61 25.14
N GLU A 398 18.56 0.64 25.74
CA GLU A 398 18.36 1.12 27.10
C GLU A 398 19.01 0.17 28.13
N ALA A 399 18.92 -1.14 27.92
CA ALA A 399 19.61 -2.13 28.76
C ALA A 399 21.14 -1.96 28.70
N ASP A 400 21.70 -1.76 27.51
CA ASP A 400 23.13 -1.52 27.32
C ASP A 400 23.55 -0.19 27.97
N THR A 401 22.79 0.88 27.74
CA THR A 401 23.07 2.20 28.33
C THR A 401 23.07 2.15 29.86
N TYR A 402 22.04 1.52 30.45
CA TYR A 402 21.97 1.31 31.90
C TYR A 402 23.16 0.50 32.41
N TYR A 403 23.48 -0.61 31.73
CA TYR A 403 24.59 -1.47 32.11
C TYR A 403 25.94 -0.74 32.08
N GLN A 404 26.21 0.06 31.03
CA GLN A 404 27.44 0.86 30.94
C GLN A 404 27.51 1.95 32.03
N GLN A 405 26.39 2.59 32.36
CA GLN A 405 26.34 3.60 33.43
C GLN A 405 26.63 2.99 34.80
N GLU A 406 26.03 1.85 35.13
CA GLU A 406 26.30 1.14 36.38
C GLU A 406 27.75 0.64 36.45
N LEU A 407 28.32 0.16 35.34
CA LEU A 407 29.74 -0.20 35.27
C LEU A 407 30.66 0.98 35.62
N GLN A 408 30.38 2.17 35.08
CA GLN A 408 31.15 3.38 35.37
C GLN A 408 31.05 3.76 36.86
N VAL A 409 29.87 3.67 37.46
CA VAL A 409 29.66 3.94 38.89
C VAL A 409 30.43 2.95 39.77
N LEU A 410 30.42 1.65 39.43
CA LEU A 410 31.16 0.63 40.17
C LEU A 410 32.67 0.84 40.07
N GLN A 411 33.18 1.25 38.90
CA GLN A 411 34.59 1.59 38.69
C GLN A 411 35.04 2.79 39.54
N LEU A 412 34.20 3.82 39.65
CA LEU A 412 34.48 4.98 40.53
C LEU A 412 34.51 4.60 42.02
N ASN A 413 33.76 3.56 42.40
CA ASN A 413 33.63 3.11 43.79
C ASN A 413 34.58 1.96 44.18
N ASN A 414 35.52 1.55 43.31
CA ASN A 414 36.42 0.40 43.52
C ASN A 414 35.69 -0.91 43.91
N ALA A 415 34.43 -1.08 43.49
CA ALA A 415 33.64 -2.26 43.79
C ALA A 415 33.82 -3.34 42.69
N LEU A 416 33.92 -4.61 43.08
CA LEU A 416 34.02 -5.74 42.14
C LEU A 416 32.71 -5.91 41.36
N SER A 417 32.79 -6.02 40.03
CA SER A 417 31.62 -6.04 39.13
C SER A 417 30.97 -7.42 38.95
N THR A 418 31.24 -8.39 39.82
CA THR A 418 30.92 -9.81 39.57
C THR A 418 29.43 -10.13 39.48
N ASP A 419 28.56 -9.25 39.98
CA ASP A 419 27.09 -9.45 39.99
C ASP A 419 26.31 -8.53 39.05
N LEU A 420 26.97 -7.60 38.35
CA LEU A 420 26.27 -6.67 37.46
C LEU A 420 25.82 -7.41 36.19
N LYS A 421 24.51 -7.46 35.96
CA LYS A 421 23.90 -8.07 34.78
C LYS A 421 23.13 -7.02 33.97
N PRO A 422 23.16 -7.08 32.62
CA PRO A 422 22.44 -6.10 31.80
C PRO A 422 20.91 -6.12 32.01
N PHE A 423 20.33 -7.31 32.22
CA PHE A 423 18.89 -7.49 32.47
C PHE A 423 18.60 -7.69 33.95
N SER A 424 19.15 -6.83 34.81
CA SER A 424 18.91 -6.90 36.26
C SER A 424 17.47 -6.52 36.62
N SER A 425 16.98 -6.99 37.79
CA SER A 425 15.65 -6.60 38.29
C SER A 425 15.50 -5.09 38.42
N ARG A 426 16.57 -4.40 38.82
CA ARG A 426 16.58 -2.94 38.96
C ARG A 426 16.37 -2.24 37.62
N PHE A 427 17.09 -2.66 36.57
CA PHE A 427 16.87 -2.15 35.22
C PHE A 427 15.42 -2.34 34.77
N LEU A 428 14.88 -3.55 34.94
CA LEU A 428 13.54 -3.89 34.47
C LEU A 428 12.44 -3.12 35.18
N ILE A 429 12.60 -2.84 36.48
CA ILE A 429 11.69 -1.97 37.24
C ILE A 429 11.72 -0.53 36.68
N PHE A 430 12.91 0.03 36.46
CA PHE A 430 13.02 1.38 35.91
C PHE A 430 12.47 1.48 34.49
N TYR A 431 12.77 0.50 33.64
CA TYR A 431 12.27 0.46 32.28
C TYR A 431 10.74 0.31 32.25
N HIS A 432 10.17 -0.54 33.12
CA HIS A 432 8.72 -0.68 33.28
C HIS A 432 8.06 0.64 33.71
N ALA A 433 8.59 1.31 34.74
CA ALA A 433 8.10 2.60 35.17
C ALA A 433 8.20 3.67 34.06
N GLY A 434 9.27 3.63 33.25
CA GLY A 434 9.43 4.47 32.06
C GLY A 434 8.38 4.20 30.99
N LEU A 435 8.03 2.93 30.73
CA LEU A 435 6.95 2.58 29.81
C LEU A 435 5.59 3.08 30.31
N VAL A 436 5.28 2.85 31.59
CA VAL A 436 3.99 3.20 32.20
C VAL A 436 3.79 4.73 32.28
N SER A 437 4.86 5.47 32.56
CA SER A 437 4.82 6.95 32.62
C SER A 437 4.82 7.63 31.25
N ASN A 438 4.97 6.87 30.14
CA ASN A 438 5.03 7.44 28.80
C ASN A 438 3.66 7.90 28.31
N LYS A 439 3.43 9.22 28.40
CA LYS A 439 2.18 9.88 27.97
C LYS A 439 1.81 9.71 26.49
N LYS A 440 2.74 9.26 25.63
CA LYS A 440 2.45 9.00 24.22
C LYS A 440 1.81 7.63 23.99
N TYR A 441 1.93 6.71 24.94
CA TYR A 441 1.40 5.36 24.81
C TYR A 441 0.03 5.24 25.46
N THR A 442 -0.87 4.51 24.79
CA THR A 442 -2.11 4.04 25.40
C THR A 442 -1.83 2.83 26.26
N GLY A 443 -2.72 2.49 27.20
CA GLY A 443 -2.58 1.29 28.02
C GLY A 443 -2.43 0.01 27.18
N PHE A 444 -3.15 -0.09 26.05
CA PHE A 444 -2.99 -1.19 25.10
C PHE A 444 -1.58 -1.27 24.50
N THR A 445 -0.99 -0.13 24.12
CA THR A 445 0.39 -0.08 23.59
C THR A 445 1.41 -0.48 24.66
N ILE A 446 1.25 0.02 25.89
CA ILE A 446 2.10 -0.36 27.03
C ILE A 446 2.06 -1.88 27.24
N ASN A 447 0.86 -2.46 27.31
CA ASN A 447 0.67 -3.89 27.49
C ASN A 447 1.22 -4.72 26.31
N HIS A 448 1.13 -4.22 25.09
CA HIS A 448 1.73 -4.86 23.93
C HIS A 448 3.27 -4.91 24.05
N ASN A 449 3.90 -3.79 24.40
CA ASN A 449 5.35 -3.71 24.60
C ASN A 449 5.81 -4.65 25.72
N ILE A 450 5.09 -4.66 26.85
CA ILE A 450 5.38 -5.53 27.98
C ILE A 450 5.35 -7.01 27.57
N LYS A 451 4.30 -7.44 26.86
CA LYS A 451 4.16 -8.82 26.37
C LYS A 451 5.29 -9.19 25.39
N ALA A 452 5.66 -8.28 24.49
CA ALA A 452 6.75 -8.50 23.53
C ALA A 452 8.11 -8.67 24.24
N ILE A 453 8.44 -7.78 25.17
CA ILE A 453 9.68 -7.84 25.97
C ILE A 453 9.70 -9.11 26.83
N ARG A 454 8.59 -9.44 27.50
CA ARG A 454 8.50 -10.66 28.30
C ARG A 454 8.76 -11.93 27.48
N SER A 455 8.18 -11.99 26.27
CA SER A 455 8.42 -13.11 25.34
C SER A 455 9.89 -13.21 24.90
N PHE A 456 10.57 -12.07 24.73
CA PHE A 456 11.99 -12.02 24.39
C PHE A 456 12.87 -12.44 25.57
N MET A 457 12.62 -11.89 26.78
CA MET A 457 13.35 -12.22 28.00
C MET A 457 13.32 -13.71 28.30
N LYS A 458 12.15 -14.36 28.18
CA LYS A 458 12.02 -15.82 28.34
C LYS A 458 12.94 -16.61 27.42
N ARG A 459 13.21 -16.10 26.20
CA ARG A 459 14.06 -16.78 25.22
C ARG A 459 15.55 -16.60 25.48
N ILE A 460 15.94 -15.52 26.14
CA ILE A 460 17.35 -15.21 26.46
C ILE A 460 17.67 -15.52 27.93
N GLN A 461 16.69 -16.05 28.67
CA GLN A 461 16.73 -16.23 30.12
C GLN A 461 17.95 -17.02 30.59
N GLN A 462 18.21 -18.16 29.95
CA GLN A 462 19.35 -19.02 30.28
C GLN A 462 20.69 -18.37 29.93
N GLN A 463 20.77 -17.64 28.81
CA GLN A 463 22.01 -16.99 28.37
C GLN A 463 22.45 -15.89 29.34
N TYR A 464 21.50 -15.14 29.92
CA TYR A 464 21.80 -14.00 30.80
C TYR A 464 21.47 -14.24 32.28
N ASN A 465 21.10 -15.47 32.66
CA ASN A 465 20.70 -15.84 34.01
C ASN A 465 19.66 -14.89 34.61
N ILE A 466 18.57 -14.66 33.86
CA ILE A 466 17.44 -13.79 34.27
C ILE A 466 16.52 -14.59 35.22
N PRO A 467 16.30 -14.14 36.46
CA PRO A 467 15.42 -14.83 37.40
C PRO A 467 13.95 -14.87 36.92
N ASP A 468 13.24 -15.97 37.17
CA ASP A 468 11.81 -16.11 36.83
C ASP A 468 10.96 -15.01 37.47
N ILE A 469 11.20 -14.75 38.76
CA ILE A 469 10.50 -13.70 39.52
C ILE A 469 10.61 -12.33 38.86
N THR A 470 11.74 -12.04 38.21
CA THR A 470 11.95 -10.76 37.52
C THR A 470 11.10 -10.65 36.26
N ILE A 471 10.94 -11.76 35.52
CA ILE A 471 10.08 -11.82 34.33
C ILE A 471 8.61 -11.72 34.74
N GLU A 472 8.24 -12.35 35.86
CA GLU A 472 6.89 -12.31 36.42
C GLU A 472 6.50 -10.91 36.90
N GLN A 473 7.42 -10.20 37.58
CA GLN A 473 7.21 -8.82 38.06
C GLN A 473 7.04 -7.79 36.93
N PHE A 474 7.47 -8.09 35.71
CA PHE A 474 7.28 -7.22 34.54
C PHE A 474 5.86 -7.34 33.99
N VAL A 475 4.85 -7.02 34.81
CA VAL A 475 3.40 -7.25 34.62
C VAL A 475 2.73 -6.22 33.69
N THR A 476 1.63 -6.62 33.07
CA THR A 476 0.76 -5.69 32.33
C THR A 476 0.02 -4.77 33.29
N ILE A 477 -0.37 -3.59 32.82
CA ILE A 477 -1.22 -2.66 33.57
C ILE A 477 -2.69 -2.90 33.26
N ASP A 478 -3.55 -2.47 34.16
CA ASP A 478 -4.99 -2.44 33.95
C ASP A 478 -5.34 -1.35 32.93
N VAL A 479 -6.25 -1.69 32.02
CA VAL A 479 -6.69 -0.79 30.95
C VAL A 479 -8.21 -0.78 30.97
N ASP A 480 -8.78 0.39 31.23
CA ASP A 480 -10.22 0.60 31.15
C ASP A 480 -10.70 0.39 29.70
N ASP A 481 -11.41 -0.72 29.47
CA ASP A 481 -11.93 -1.07 28.16
C ASP A 481 -13.27 -0.36 27.92
N LYS A 482 -13.30 0.62 27.02
CA LYS A 482 -14.50 1.43 26.75
C LYS A 482 -15.60 0.67 25.98
N GLY A 483 -15.44 -0.63 25.76
CA GLY A 483 -16.40 -1.45 25.04
C GLY A 483 -16.43 -1.17 23.54
N GLY A 484 -17.50 -1.65 22.89
CA GLY A 484 -17.70 -1.45 21.47
C GLY A 484 -18.39 -0.12 21.15
N THR A 485 -18.19 0.40 19.93
CA THR A 485 -19.02 1.48 19.39
C THR A 485 -19.95 0.95 18.30
N PRO A 486 -21.08 0.28 18.64
CA PRO A 486 -22.07 -0.14 17.67
C PRO A 486 -22.71 1.07 16.99
N ILE A 487 -22.95 0.97 15.68
CA ILE A 487 -23.62 1.98 14.85
C ILE A 487 -25.14 1.93 15.10
N PRO A 488 -25.78 3.03 15.56
CA PRO A 488 -27.23 3.14 15.66
C PRO A 488 -27.92 2.99 14.30
N LEU A 489 -29.16 2.50 14.30
CA LEU A 489 -29.92 2.26 13.06
C LEU A 489 -30.04 3.51 12.18
N GLU A 490 -30.32 4.67 12.77
CA GLU A 490 -30.46 5.93 12.04
C GLU A 490 -29.15 6.39 11.39
N ASP A 491 -28.03 6.26 12.10
CA ASP A 491 -26.71 6.55 11.55
C ASP A 491 -26.35 5.58 10.42
N PHE A 492 -26.68 4.30 10.58
CA PHE A 492 -26.45 3.28 9.56
C PHE A 492 -27.25 3.54 8.28
N LYS A 493 -28.54 3.92 8.39
CA LYS A 493 -29.36 4.31 7.23
C LYS A 493 -28.72 5.46 6.45
N GLY A 494 -28.15 6.45 7.15
CA GLY A 494 -27.42 7.55 6.54
C GLY A 494 -26.18 7.08 5.76
N ILE A 495 -25.40 6.15 6.34
CA ILE A 495 -24.23 5.55 5.68
C ILE A 495 -24.65 4.72 4.47
N GLN A 496 -25.64 3.85 4.63
CA GLN A 496 -26.16 2.97 3.58
C GLN A 496 -26.62 3.78 2.36
N LYS A 497 -27.41 4.84 2.57
CA LYS A 497 -27.91 5.70 1.49
C LYS A 497 -26.79 6.33 0.66
N GLU A 498 -25.71 6.80 1.30
CA GLU A 498 -24.55 7.35 0.59
C GLU A 498 -23.73 6.27 -0.13
N PHE A 499 -23.67 5.06 0.42
CA PHE A 499 -23.07 3.92 -0.25
C PHE A 499 -23.86 3.54 -1.51
N GLU A 500 -25.18 3.42 -1.41
CA GLU A 500 -26.07 3.11 -2.54
C GLU A 500 -25.92 4.16 -3.63
N ARG A 501 -26.01 5.46 -3.27
CA ARG A 501 -25.82 6.57 -4.21
C ARG A 501 -24.49 6.50 -4.96
N LYS A 502 -23.43 6.03 -4.31
CA LYS A 502 -22.08 6.00 -4.88
C LYS A 502 -21.78 4.73 -5.67
N PHE A 503 -22.43 3.61 -5.36
CA PHE A 503 -21.99 2.28 -5.81
C PHE A 503 -23.07 1.43 -6.49
N ASN A 504 -24.25 1.97 -6.85
CA ASN A 504 -25.42 1.23 -7.38
C ASN A 504 -25.27 0.52 -8.76
N ASN A 505 -24.06 0.32 -9.30
CA ASN A 505 -23.82 -0.25 -10.65
C ASN A 505 -22.58 -1.19 -10.65
N GLU A 506 -21.62 -1.05 -11.59
CA GLU A 506 -20.39 -1.89 -11.67
C GLU A 506 -19.54 -1.92 -10.38
N ASN A 507 -19.78 -0.99 -9.44
CA ASN A 507 -19.13 -0.94 -8.14
C ASN A 507 -19.95 -1.57 -7.00
N GLU A 508 -21.02 -2.30 -7.31
CA GLU A 508 -21.94 -2.94 -6.36
C GLU A 508 -21.23 -3.91 -5.41
N ILE A 509 -20.01 -4.37 -5.74
CA ILE A 509 -19.18 -5.16 -4.85
C ILE A 509 -18.98 -4.50 -3.48
N MET A 510 -18.91 -3.16 -3.41
CA MET A 510 -18.77 -2.42 -2.15
C MET A 510 -20.03 -2.47 -1.28
N LEU A 511 -21.21 -2.55 -1.90
CA LEU A 511 -22.49 -2.74 -1.21
C LEU A 511 -22.61 -4.16 -0.67
N ILE A 512 -22.20 -5.15 -1.46
CA ILE A 512 -22.17 -6.55 -1.02
C ILE A 512 -21.25 -6.71 0.21
N ILE A 513 -20.06 -6.10 0.19
CA ILE A 513 -19.15 -6.13 1.34
C ILE A 513 -19.77 -5.46 2.57
N LEU A 514 -20.44 -4.30 2.39
CA LEU A 514 -21.12 -3.60 3.49
C LEU A 514 -22.19 -4.49 4.13
N GLN A 515 -23.01 -5.15 3.29
CA GLN A 515 -24.09 -6.04 3.72
C GLN A 515 -23.55 -7.26 4.47
N LEU A 516 -22.56 -7.95 3.91
CA LEU A 516 -21.94 -9.11 4.57
C LEU A 516 -21.30 -8.71 5.91
N ALA A 517 -20.68 -7.52 6.00
CA ALA A 517 -20.02 -7.06 7.22
C ALA A 517 -20.98 -6.67 8.36
N ILE A 518 -22.22 -6.29 8.05
CA ILE A 518 -23.23 -5.90 9.06
C ILE A 518 -24.19 -7.04 9.42
N GLU A 519 -24.36 -8.04 8.53
CA GLU A 519 -25.34 -9.12 8.71
C GLU A 519 -24.73 -10.50 9.03
N THR A 520 -23.41 -10.65 8.93
CA THR A 520 -22.75 -11.93 9.20
C THR A 520 -21.73 -11.81 10.33
N LYS A 521 -21.41 -12.95 10.95
CA LYS A 521 -20.35 -13.02 11.96
C LYS A 521 -18.93 -13.02 11.39
N LEU A 522 -18.77 -12.90 10.07
CA LEU A 522 -17.47 -12.83 9.42
C LEU A 522 -16.78 -11.51 9.80
N ARG A 523 -15.51 -11.56 10.19
CA ARG A 523 -14.71 -10.33 10.36
C ARG A 523 -14.48 -9.68 9.00
N PRO A 524 -14.32 -8.35 8.91
CA PRO A 524 -14.01 -7.69 7.64
C PRO A 524 -12.83 -8.35 6.90
N GLY A 525 -11.75 -8.68 7.60
CA GLY A 525 -10.62 -9.40 7.02
C GLY A 525 -10.96 -10.81 6.50
N GLU A 526 -11.89 -11.52 7.13
CA GLU A 526 -12.37 -12.84 6.70
C GLU A 526 -13.26 -12.73 5.45
N ILE A 527 -14.06 -11.66 5.32
CA ILE A 527 -14.85 -11.39 4.11
C ILE A 527 -13.93 -11.17 2.90
N PHE A 528 -12.94 -10.27 3.03
CA PHE A 528 -12.00 -10.00 1.92
C PHE A 528 -11.12 -11.21 1.56
N ALA A 529 -11.04 -12.18 2.47
CA ALA A 529 -10.28 -13.40 2.36
C ALA A 529 -11.03 -14.56 1.70
N LEU A 530 -12.35 -14.42 1.47
CA LEU A 530 -13.15 -15.48 0.88
C LEU A 530 -12.64 -15.85 -0.51
N GLU A 531 -12.35 -17.15 -0.67
CA GLU A 531 -11.93 -17.75 -1.93
C GLU A 531 -13.15 -18.02 -2.82
N ARG A 532 -12.97 -18.09 -4.14
CA ARG A 532 -14.09 -18.25 -5.10
C ARG A 532 -14.80 -19.59 -4.97
N ASP A 533 -14.09 -20.60 -4.48
CA ASP A 533 -14.59 -21.95 -4.18
C ASP A 533 -15.10 -22.10 -2.75
N CYS A 534 -15.35 -20.99 -2.02
CA CYS A 534 -15.75 -21.07 -0.61
C CYS A 534 -17.13 -21.70 -0.39
N ILE A 535 -18.03 -21.72 -1.38
CA ILE A 535 -19.38 -22.28 -1.25
C ILE A 535 -19.31 -23.80 -1.43
N LEU A 536 -19.48 -24.57 -0.35
CA LEU A 536 -19.39 -26.03 -0.37
C LEU A 536 -20.70 -26.70 -0.76
N SER A 537 -21.83 -26.18 -0.27
CA SER A 537 -23.15 -26.76 -0.53
C SER A 537 -24.25 -25.71 -0.40
N ILE A 538 -25.33 -25.92 -1.15
CA ILE A 538 -26.54 -25.10 -1.12
C ILE A 538 -27.70 -26.05 -0.87
N ASP A 539 -28.44 -25.80 0.21
CA ASP A 539 -29.71 -26.47 0.50
C ASP A 539 -30.85 -25.48 0.23
N ASP A 540 -31.33 -25.48 -1.00
CA ASP A 540 -32.45 -24.63 -1.43
C ASP A 540 -33.75 -24.95 -0.66
N SER A 541 -33.90 -26.19 -0.17
CA SER A 541 -35.10 -26.61 0.57
C SER A 541 -35.15 -25.98 1.96
N ARG A 542 -33.99 -25.85 2.62
CA ARG A 542 -33.86 -25.24 3.95
C ARG A 542 -33.53 -23.75 3.89
N LYS A 543 -33.26 -23.19 2.72
CA LYS A 543 -32.84 -21.78 2.50
C LYS A 543 -31.52 -21.42 3.19
N PHE A 544 -30.56 -22.35 3.23
CA PHE A 544 -29.21 -22.10 3.74
C PHE A 544 -28.14 -22.64 2.79
N GLY A 545 -26.91 -22.13 2.91
CA GLY A 545 -25.73 -22.71 2.29
C GLY A 545 -24.57 -22.78 3.26
N THR A 546 -23.64 -23.71 3.00
CA THR A 546 -22.42 -23.86 3.81
C THR A 546 -21.24 -23.29 3.06
N ILE A 547 -20.50 -22.40 3.70
CA ILE A 547 -19.22 -21.88 3.20
C ILE A 547 -18.05 -22.42 4.01
N GLU A 548 -16.86 -22.35 3.42
CA GLU A 548 -15.59 -22.68 4.04
C GLU A 548 -14.59 -21.54 3.91
N TYR A 549 -13.95 -21.15 5.01
CA TYR A 549 -13.02 -20.00 5.02
C TYR A 549 -11.98 -20.08 6.15
N TYR A 550 -10.93 -19.26 6.06
CA TYR A 550 -9.91 -19.13 7.10
C TYR A 550 -10.35 -18.15 8.19
N ALA A 551 -10.70 -18.65 9.38
CA ALA A 551 -10.99 -17.79 10.53
C ALA A 551 -9.73 -17.37 11.29
N LYS A 552 -9.72 -16.17 11.88
CA LYS A 552 -8.57 -15.62 12.62
C LYS A 552 -8.06 -16.56 13.73
N THR A 553 -8.96 -17.27 14.40
CA THR A 553 -8.68 -18.13 15.57
C THR A 553 -8.39 -19.59 15.20
N SER A 554 -8.52 -19.97 13.93
CA SER A 554 -8.47 -21.37 13.48
C SER A 554 -7.07 -21.98 13.39
N GLY A 555 -6.01 -21.22 13.69
CA GLY A 555 -4.63 -21.70 13.52
C GLY A 555 -4.29 -22.06 12.07
N ARG A 556 -4.83 -21.32 11.09
CA ARG A 556 -4.65 -21.54 9.63
C ARG A 556 -5.41 -22.75 9.06
N LYS A 557 -6.43 -23.24 9.77
CA LYS A 557 -7.35 -24.26 9.24
C LYS A 557 -8.61 -23.60 8.68
N LYS A 558 -9.12 -24.12 7.57
CA LYS A 558 -10.42 -23.71 7.09
C LYS A 558 -11.51 -24.20 8.08
N ILE A 559 -12.50 -23.35 8.35
CA ILE A 559 -13.68 -23.70 9.14
C ILE A 559 -14.94 -23.57 8.28
N LYS A 560 -15.99 -24.29 8.66
CA LYS A 560 -17.28 -24.28 7.97
C LYS A 560 -18.25 -23.36 8.69
N GLU A 561 -19.05 -22.64 7.92
CA GLU A 561 -20.10 -21.75 8.44
C GLU A 561 -21.35 -21.85 7.59
N VAL A 562 -22.51 -21.82 8.25
CA VAL A 562 -23.81 -21.84 7.59
C VAL A 562 -24.31 -20.40 7.45
N LEU A 563 -24.65 -20.00 6.24
CA LEU A 563 -25.22 -18.70 5.93
C LEU A 563 -26.64 -18.85 5.35
N VAL A 564 -27.48 -17.85 5.57
CA VAL A 564 -28.81 -17.78 4.93
C VAL A 564 -28.67 -17.62 3.42
N MET A 565 -29.69 -18.05 2.68
CA MET A 565 -29.67 -18.05 1.22
C MET A 565 -29.40 -16.67 0.61
N GLU A 566 -29.90 -15.61 1.24
CA GLU A 566 -29.68 -14.23 0.80
C GLU A 566 -28.19 -13.90 0.77
N HIS A 567 -27.42 -14.32 1.77
CA HIS A 567 -25.97 -14.09 1.84
C HIS A 567 -25.20 -14.95 0.83
N ILE A 568 -25.64 -16.19 0.61
CA ILE A 568 -25.08 -17.05 -0.44
C ILE A 568 -25.28 -16.42 -1.82
N ARG A 569 -26.47 -15.88 -2.11
CA ARG A 569 -26.77 -15.17 -3.36
C ARG A 569 -25.90 -13.93 -3.52
N LEU A 570 -25.62 -13.19 -2.45
CA LEU A 570 -24.68 -12.07 -2.48
C LEU A 570 -23.26 -12.53 -2.85
N LEU A 571 -22.79 -13.67 -2.31
CA LEU A 571 -21.49 -14.24 -2.68
C LEU A 571 -21.44 -14.68 -4.14
N GLN A 572 -22.47 -15.39 -4.63
CA GLN A 572 -22.58 -15.77 -6.03
C GLN A 572 -22.60 -14.55 -6.96
N LYS A 573 -23.33 -13.50 -6.57
CA LYS A 573 -23.37 -12.22 -7.29
C LYS A 573 -22.00 -11.54 -7.31
N ALA A 574 -21.30 -11.52 -6.18
CA ALA A 574 -19.94 -11.00 -6.08
C ALA A 574 -18.96 -11.75 -6.99
N ILE A 575 -19.01 -13.08 -7.00
CA ILE A 575 -18.21 -13.94 -7.89
C ILE A 575 -18.44 -13.54 -9.35
N LYS A 576 -19.71 -13.37 -9.76
CA LYS A 576 -20.07 -12.97 -11.12
C LYS A 576 -19.54 -11.58 -11.48
N ILE A 577 -19.74 -10.59 -10.61
CA ILE A 577 -19.30 -9.20 -10.84
C ILE A 577 -17.77 -9.13 -10.98
N THR A 578 -17.02 -9.91 -10.20
CA THR A 578 -15.55 -9.83 -10.19
C THR A 578 -14.87 -10.78 -11.18
N GLN A 579 -15.63 -11.48 -12.05
CA GLN A 579 -15.09 -12.45 -13.00
C GLN A 579 -14.09 -11.81 -14.00
N SER A 580 -14.43 -10.66 -14.57
CA SER A 580 -13.51 -9.95 -15.50
C SER A 580 -12.22 -9.49 -14.80
N LEU A 581 -12.34 -9.04 -13.54
CA LEU A 581 -11.20 -8.66 -12.72
C LEU A 581 -10.32 -9.86 -12.37
N ASN A 582 -10.93 -11.03 -12.18
CA ASN A 582 -10.25 -12.29 -11.87
C ASN A 582 -9.36 -12.75 -13.03
N GLU A 583 -9.88 -12.68 -14.26
CA GLU A 583 -9.15 -13.06 -15.47
C GLU A 583 -7.88 -12.22 -15.66
N MET A 584 -7.97 -10.93 -15.30
CA MET A 584 -6.86 -9.97 -15.34
C MET A 584 -5.98 -9.96 -14.08
N ALA A 585 -6.36 -10.66 -13.01
CA ALA A 585 -5.63 -10.65 -11.75
C ALA A 585 -4.35 -11.49 -11.81
N GLU A 586 -3.37 -11.15 -10.98
CA GLU A 586 -2.17 -11.96 -10.78
C GLU A 586 -2.52 -13.27 -10.06
N SER A 587 -1.74 -14.33 -10.30
CA SER A 587 -2.00 -15.71 -9.86
C SER A 587 -2.34 -15.82 -8.37
N SER A 588 -1.63 -15.04 -7.54
CA SER A 588 -1.81 -14.99 -6.08
C SER A 588 -3.16 -14.41 -5.63
N LEU A 589 -3.80 -13.59 -6.47
CA LEU A 589 -5.08 -12.93 -6.22
C LEU A 589 -6.27 -13.63 -6.88
N LYS A 590 -6.04 -14.47 -7.90
CA LYS A 590 -7.09 -15.17 -8.65
C LYS A 590 -8.00 -16.04 -7.79
N LYS A 591 -7.54 -16.48 -6.63
CA LYS A 591 -8.38 -17.28 -5.73
C LYS A 591 -9.45 -16.48 -4.99
N TYR A 592 -9.34 -15.15 -4.86
CA TYR A 592 -10.27 -14.36 -4.05
C TYR A 592 -11.50 -13.87 -4.81
N ILE A 593 -12.61 -13.70 -4.07
CA ILE A 593 -13.85 -13.13 -4.61
C ILE A 593 -13.75 -11.61 -4.76
N PHE A 594 -13.28 -10.90 -3.72
CA PHE A 594 -13.42 -9.44 -3.60
C PHE A 594 -12.20 -8.69 -4.16
N LEU A 595 -12.21 -8.48 -5.47
CA LEU A 595 -11.18 -7.77 -6.23
C LEU A 595 -11.67 -6.39 -6.70
N CYS A 596 -10.76 -5.41 -6.86
CA CYS A 596 -11.04 -4.15 -7.54
C CYS A 596 -9.82 -3.61 -8.30
N SER A 597 -10.04 -2.77 -9.32
CA SER A 597 -8.97 -2.07 -10.04
C SER A 597 -8.56 -0.80 -9.31
N HIS A 598 -7.27 -0.57 -9.09
CA HIS A 598 -6.80 0.63 -8.38
C HIS A 598 -6.13 1.66 -9.30
N TYR A 599 -6.73 2.85 -9.39
CA TYR A 599 -6.27 3.91 -10.31
C TYR A 599 -4.82 4.35 -10.07
N ARG A 600 -4.37 4.44 -8.81
CA ARG A 600 -2.98 4.85 -8.50
C ARG A 600 -1.94 3.81 -8.91
N TYR A 601 -2.36 2.56 -9.08
CA TYR A 601 -1.52 1.46 -9.55
C TYR A 601 -1.82 1.13 -11.02
N LYS A 602 -2.20 2.15 -11.81
CA LYS A 602 -2.52 2.01 -13.24
C LYS A 602 -3.56 0.92 -13.54
N GLN A 603 -4.63 0.89 -12.75
CA GLN A 603 -5.69 -0.12 -12.89
C GLN A 603 -5.25 -1.56 -12.56
N GLN A 604 -4.10 -1.77 -11.91
CA GLN A 604 -3.76 -3.08 -11.35
C GLN A 604 -4.88 -3.60 -10.44
N ILE A 605 -5.17 -4.89 -10.57
CA ILE A 605 -6.16 -5.59 -9.75
C ILE A 605 -5.57 -5.81 -8.36
N ILE A 606 -6.31 -5.41 -7.34
CA ILE A 606 -5.95 -5.55 -5.92
C ILE A 606 -7.13 -6.12 -5.13
N ALA A 607 -6.87 -6.59 -3.92
CA ALA A 607 -7.93 -6.90 -2.96
C ALA A 607 -8.74 -5.64 -2.58
N ALA A 608 -10.06 -5.78 -2.41
CA ALA A 608 -10.96 -4.65 -2.18
C ALA A 608 -10.83 -3.97 -0.79
N ILE A 609 -10.11 -4.57 0.16
CA ILE A 609 -10.00 -4.12 1.56
C ILE A 609 -9.64 -2.63 1.71
N HIS A 610 -8.62 -2.15 0.99
CA HIS A 610 -8.17 -0.75 1.13
C HIS A 610 -9.21 0.22 0.54
N SER A 611 -9.77 -0.13 -0.62
CA SER A 611 -10.81 0.66 -1.29
C SER A 611 -12.07 0.77 -0.42
N PHE A 612 -12.51 -0.34 0.17
CA PHE A 612 -13.67 -0.36 1.07
C PHE A 612 -13.40 0.46 2.34
N ASN A 613 -12.30 0.21 3.03
CA ASN A 613 -11.96 0.94 4.26
C ASN A 613 -11.91 2.45 4.02
N LYS A 614 -11.26 2.87 2.92
CA LYS A 614 -11.18 4.28 2.56
C LYS A 614 -12.56 4.85 2.23
N ALA A 615 -13.38 4.13 1.48
CA ALA A 615 -14.74 4.57 1.12
C ALA A 615 -15.60 4.76 2.37
N PHE A 616 -15.64 3.75 3.24
CA PHE A 616 -16.41 3.78 4.48
C PHE A 616 -16.00 4.93 5.40
N THR A 617 -14.70 5.04 5.73
CA THR A 617 -14.21 6.09 6.61
C THR A 617 -14.43 7.48 6.02
N THR A 618 -14.32 7.64 4.70
CA THR A 618 -14.59 8.93 4.05
C THR A 618 -16.07 9.29 4.14
N ILE A 619 -16.98 8.36 3.85
CA ILE A 619 -18.43 8.59 3.92
C ILE A 619 -18.84 8.90 5.35
N SER A 620 -18.41 8.09 6.33
CA SER A 620 -18.72 8.32 7.74
C SER A 620 -18.19 9.68 8.22
N ARG A 621 -16.94 10.03 7.91
CA ARG A 621 -16.38 11.34 8.26
C ARG A 621 -17.20 12.49 7.68
N ASN A 622 -17.56 12.43 6.39
CA ASN A 622 -18.31 13.48 5.74
C ASN A 622 -19.72 13.64 6.34
N LEU A 623 -20.39 12.52 6.67
CA LEU A 623 -21.70 12.56 7.32
C LEU A 623 -21.62 13.13 8.74
N PHE A 624 -20.56 12.81 9.48
CA PHE A 624 -20.31 13.35 10.82
C PHE A 624 -20.06 14.86 10.76
N GLU A 625 -19.21 15.32 9.83
CA GLU A 625 -18.95 16.76 9.61
C GLU A 625 -20.22 17.53 9.20
N GLN A 626 -21.20 16.86 8.60
CA GLN A 626 -22.52 17.42 8.27
C GLN A 626 -23.53 17.33 9.42
N GLY A 627 -23.18 16.77 10.57
CA GLY A 627 -24.10 16.53 11.69
C GLY A 627 -25.21 15.50 11.40
N LYS A 628 -25.05 14.66 10.37
CA LYS A 628 -26.04 13.64 9.98
C LYS A 628 -25.91 12.31 10.72
N ILE A 629 -24.77 12.09 11.36
CA ILE A 629 -24.49 10.93 12.21
C ILE A 629 -23.77 11.39 13.47
N LYS A 630 -23.88 10.62 14.56
CA LYS A 630 -23.39 11.02 15.89
C LYS A 630 -21.89 10.82 16.09
N PHE A 631 -21.30 9.84 15.41
CA PHE A 631 -19.88 9.49 15.59
C PHE A 631 -19.16 9.26 14.26
N LYS A 632 -17.82 9.30 14.31
CA LYS A 632 -16.96 8.85 13.21
C LYS A 632 -16.75 7.35 13.34
N TYR A 633 -17.31 6.59 12.41
CA TYR A 633 -17.24 5.13 12.39
C TYR A 633 -16.14 4.62 11.46
N THR A 634 -15.70 3.40 11.75
CA THR A 634 -14.79 2.59 10.96
C THR A 634 -15.51 1.31 10.52
N PRO A 635 -14.99 0.59 9.51
CA PRO A 635 -15.54 -0.71 9.11
C PRO A 635 -15.70 -1.73 10.22
N TYR A 636 -14.84 -1.70 11.26
CA TYR A 636 -14.95 -2.62 12.40
C TYR A 636 -16.21 -2.38 13.22
N ASN A 637 -16.75 -1.15 13.22
CA ASN A 637 -17.99 -0.83 13.93
C ASN A 637 -19.21 -1.59 13.36
N LEU A 638 -19.16 -2.05 12.10
CA LEU A 638 -20.19 -2.94 11.53
C LEU A 638 -20.26 -4.27 12.29
N ARG A 639 -19.09 -4.85 12.61
CA ARG A 639 -19.03 -6.06 13.43
C ARG A 639 -19.54 -5.81 14.85
N HIS A 640 -19.22 -4.64 15.42
CA HIS A 640 -19.71 -4.27 16.75
C HIS A 640 -21.24 -4.21 16.74
N THR A 641 -21.84 -3.58 15.71
CA THR A 641 -23.30 -3.57 15.54
C THR A 641 -23.88 -4.96 15.37
N TYR A 642 -23.27 -5.85 14.58
CA TYR A 642 -23.76 -7.22 14.43
C TYR A 642 -23.79 -7.97 15.76
N ILE A 643 -22.67 -7.91 16.52
CA ILE A 643 -22.56 -8.57 17.82
C ILE A 643 -23.55 -7.97 18.79
N GLU A 644 -23.63 -6.65 18.90
CA GLU A 644 -24.59 -5.97 19.77
C GLU A 644 -26.03 -6.37 19.47
N LYS A 645 -26.45 -6.40 18.20
CA LYS A 645 -27.79 -6.84 17.80
C LYS A 645 -28.07 -8.29 18.21
N ALA A 646 -27.10 -9.18 18.04
CA ALA A 646 -27.26 -10.57 18.47
C ALA A 646 -27.41 -10.69 19.98
N TRP A 647 -26.73 -9.83 20.76
CA TRP A 647 -26.89 -9.78 22.21
C TRP A 647 -28.19 -9.11 22.65
N GLN A 648 -28.71 -8.13 21.91
CA GLN A 648 -30.05 -7.59 22.11
C GLN A 648 -31.13 -8.67 21.94
N MET A 649 -30.94 -9.65 21.05
CA MET A 649 -31.86 -10.79 20.95
C MET A 649 -31.86 -11.66 22.22
N VAL A 650 -30.77 -11.69 22.98
CA VAL A 650 -30.74 -12.35 24.30
C VAL A 650 -31.50 -11.51 25.32
N GLU A 651 -31.30 -10.19 25.30
CA GLU A 651 -32.04 -9.23 26.14
C GLU A 651 -33.55 -9.37 25.87
N ASP A 652 -33.96 -9.48 24.61
CA ASP A 652 -35.36 -9.65 24.19
C ASP A 652 -35.91 -11.07 24.43
N GLY A 653 -35.12 -11.99 25.02
CA GLY A 653 -35.52 -13.37 25.31
C GLY A 653 -35.69 -14.27 24.07
N LEU A 654 -35.21 -13.84 22.90
CA LEU A 654 -35.36 -14.56 21.63
C LEU A 654 -34.32 -15.68 21.44
N VAL A 655 -33.14 -15.56 22.07
CA VAL A 655 -32.05 -16.55 22.00
C VAL A 655 -31.33 -16.65 23.35
N SER A 656 -30.79 -17.83 23.68
CA SER A 656 -30.00 -18.06 24.89
C SER A 656 -28.56 -17.53 24.79
N THR A 657 -27.88 -17.41 25.93
CA THR A 657 -26.45 -17.05 26.04
C THR A 657 -25.51 -18.04 25.33
N LEU A 658 -25.89 -19.32 25.27
CA LEU A 658 -25.16 -20.34 24.52
C LEU A 658 -25.36 -20.15 23.01
N GLU A 659 -26.60 -19.91 22.58
CA GLU A 659 -26.95 -19.72 21.17
C GLU A 659 -26.31 -18.44 20.60
N VAL A 660 -26.32 -17.33 21.35
CA VAL A 660 -25.65 -16.09 20.91
C VAL A 660 -24.13 -16.26 20.81
N GLY A 661 -23.52 -17.13 21.61
CA GLY A 661 -22.10 -17.47 21.50
C GLY A 661 -21.78 -18.13 20.15
N VAL A 662 -22.69 -18.99 19.66
CA VAL A 662 -22.60 -19.63 18.33
C VAL A 662 -22.85 -18.60 17.21
N ILE A 663 -23.84 -17.72 17.38
CA ILE A 663 -24.21 -16.67 16.43
C ILE A 663 -23.07 -15.65 16.27
N THR A 664 -22.49 -15.17 17.36
CA THR A 664 -21.46 -14.12 17.33
C THR A 664 -20.03 -14.66 17.17
N GLY A 665 -19.82 -15.94 17.49
CA GLY A 665 -18.52 -16.59 17.50
C GLY A 665 -17.59 -16.07 18.60
N ASN A 666 -18.12 -15.49 19.69
CA ASN A 666 -17.36 -15.02 20.85
C ASN A 666 -18.05 -15.47 22.15
N SER A 667 -17.29 -15.58 23.24
CA SER A 667 -17.87 -15.78 24.57
C SER A 667 -18.56 -14.49 25.08
N ALA A 668 -19.45 -14.64 26.07
CA ALA A 668 -20.12 -13.53 26.73
C ALA A 668 -19.14 -12.48 27.26
N ALA A 669 -18.07 -12.91 27.94
CA ALA A 669 -17.02 -12.03 28.47
C ALA A 669 -16.33 -11.21 27.36
N VAL A 670 -16.00 -11.84 26.22
CA VAL A 670 -15.35 -11.16 25.09
C VAL A 670 -16.32 -10.16 24.43
N ALA A 671 -17.59 -10.50 24.35
CA ALA A 671 -18.63 -9.62 23.81
C ALA A 671 -18.83 -8.38 24.70
N ALA A 672 -18.98 -8.58 26.01
CA ALA A 672 -19.14 -7.52 27.00
C ALA A 672 -17.94 -6.57 26.98
N LYS A 673 -16.72 -7.11 26.99
CA LYS A 673 -15.49 -6.32 27.05
C LYS A 673 -15.24 -5.47 25.81
N HIS A 674 -15.51 -5.97 24.60
CA HIS A 674 -15.03 -5.34 23.37
C HIS A 674 -16.12 -4.85 22.41
N TYR A 675 -17.37 -5.28 22.57
CA TYR A 675 -18.41 -5.09 21.56
C TYR A 675 -19.70 -4.47 22.08
N ARG A 676 -20.04 -4.67 23.37
CA ARG A 676 -21.25 -4.13 24.00
C ARG A 676 -21.08 -2.72 24.54
N ASN A 677 -22.20 -2.02 24.69
CA ASN A 677 -22.28 -0.78 25.46
C ASN A 677 -22.53 -1.10 26.95
N ARG A 678 -21.68 -0.60 27.85
CA ARG A 678 -21.67 -0.92 29.29
C ARG A 678 -22.94 -0.49 30.05
N GLU A 679 -23.78 0.38 29.50
CA GLU A 679 -24.97 0.91 30.20
C GLU A 679 -26.19 -0.05 30.27
N ASN A 680 -26.09 -1.30 29.79
CA ASN A 680 -27.25 -2.19 29.60
C ASN A 680 -27.28 -3.50 30.45
N THR A 681 -26.34 -3.74 31.37
CA THR A 681 -26.27 -5.01 32.14
C THR A 681 -27.45 -5.24 33.09
N LYS A 682 -27.99 -4.18 33.71
CA LYS A 682 -29.23 -4.26 34.52
C LYS A 682 -30.45 -4.64 33.68
N ARG A 683 -30.62 -3.97 32.53
CA ARG A 683 -31.68 -4.26 31.54
C ARG A 683 -31.64 -5.69 31.04
N TYR A 684 -30.44 -6.25 30.89
CA TYR A 684 -30.23 -7.63 30.47
C TYR A 684 -30.84 -8.66 31.44
N VAL A 685 -30.68 -8.47 32.75
CA VAL A 685 -31.26 -9.39 33.75
C VAL A 685 -32.78 -9.16 33.91
N GLU A 686 -33.24 -7.91 33.81
CA GLU A 686 -34.67 -7.56 33.84
C GLU A 686 -35.46 -8.18 32.67
N ALA A 687 -34.90 -8.08 31.46
CA ALA A 687 -35.56 -8.52 30.25
C ALA A 687 -35.52 -10.05 30.06
N LEU A 688 -34.42 -10.73 30.44
CA LEU A 688 -34.28 -12.19 30.34
C LEU A 688 -35.26 -12.96 31.23
N TYR A 689 -35.66 -12.39 32.37
CA TYR A 689 -36.49 -13.07 33.35
C TYR A 689 -37.85 -12.40 33.60
N GLY A 690 -38.16 -11.34 32.86
CA GLY A 690 -39.43 -10.61 32.96
C GLY A 690 -39.67 -10.04 34.36
N VAL A 691 -38.63 -9.42 34.95
CA VAL A 691 -38.66 -8.82 36.29
C VAL A 691 -38.16 -7.39 36.30
N SER A 692 -38.63 -6.61 37.28
CA SER A 692 -38.08 -5.29 37.58
C SER A 692 -37.06 -5.46 38.70
N ILE A 693 -35.79 -5.12 38.45
CA ILE A 693 -34.77 -5.21 39.50
C ILE A 693 -34.87 -3.94 40.34
N LEU A 694 -35.24 -4.12 41.61
CA LEU A 694 -35.34 -3.04 42.60
C LEU A 694 -33.99 -2.32 42.73
N ASP A 695 -34.00 -0.98 42.84
CA ASP A 695 -32.81 -0.14 43.03
C ASP A 695 -32.24 -0.20 44.47
N ASP A 696 -32.72 -1.13 45.29
CA ASP A 696 -32.31 -1.27 46.69
C ASP A 696 -30.99 -2.04 46.83
N GLU A 697 -30.16 -1.69 47.83
CA GLU A 697 -28.92 -2.40 48.15
C GLU A 697 -29.19 -3.90 48.41
N LEU A 698 -28.33 -4.76 47.86
CA LEU A 698 -28.43 -6.20 48.09
C LEU A 698 -28.41 -6.51 49.60
N PRO A 699 -29.34 -7.34 50.10
CA PRO A 699 -29.37 -7.68 51.52
C PRO A 699 -28.10 -8.40 52.00
N GLY A 700 -27.47 -9.22 51.16
CA GLY A 700 -26.24 -9.97 51.45
C GLY A 700 -25.07 -9.53 50.57
N PHE A 701 -23.94 -10.25 50.65
CA PHE A 701 -22.69 -9.85 50.00
C PHE A 701 -22.22 -10.84 48.94
N ILE A 702 -21.60 -10.32 47.88
CA ILE A 702 -20.83 -11.12 46.90
C ILE A 702 -19.36 -10.93 47.23
N VAL A 703 -18.65 -12.02 47.48
CA VAL A 703 -17.25 -12.03 47.96
C VAL A 703 -16.40 -12.99 47.12
N ALA A 704 -15.06 -12.85 47.21
CA ALA A 704 -14.12 -13.74 46.54
C ALA A 704 -14.22 -15.19 47.05
N SER A 705 -13.95 -16.16 46.17
CA SER A 705 -14.02 -17.61 46.44
C SER A 705 -13.28 -18.04 47.72
N GLU A 706 -12.12 -17.45 47.99
CA GLU A 706 -11.28 -17.75 49.16
C GLU A 706 -11.99 -17.43 50.50
N THR A 707 -12.93 -16.46 50.48
CA THR A 707 -13.64 -16.01 51.69
C THR A 707 -14.70 -17.01 52.16
N VAL A 708 -15.15 -17.91 51.28
CA VAL A 708 -16.27 -18.83 51.56
C VAL A 708 -15.86 -20.29 51.73
N GLU A 709 -14.57 -20.63 51.58
CA GLU A 709 -14.08 -22.02 51.60
C GLU A 709 -14.48 -22.80 52.87
N ASN A 710 -14.55 -22.12 54.01
CA ASN A 710 -14.82 -22.73 55.32
C ASN A 710 -16.22 -22.42 55.88
N LEU A 711 -17.10 -21.77 55.10
CA LEU A 711 -18.43 -21.40 55.55
C LEU A 711 -19.48 -22.48 55.22
N PRO A 712 -20.51 -22.71 56.05
CA PRO A 712 -21.54 -23.70 55.77
C PRO A 712 -22.42 -23.28 54.58
N PRO A 713 -22.74 -24.19 53.63
CA PRO A 713 -23.59 -23.89 52.49
C PRO A 713 -25.06 -23.72 52.88
N VAL A 714 -25.75 -22.80 52.23
CA VAL A 714 -27.19 -22.51 52.42
C VAL A 714 -27.90 -22.36 51.06
N GLN A 715 -29.24 -22.34 51.07
CA GLN A 715 -30.06 -22.19 49.86
C GLN A 715 -29.70 -23.18 48.76
N SER A 716 -29.56 -24.46 49.13
CA SER A 716 -29.21 -25.55 48.20
C SER A 716 -27.92 -25.29 47.41
N GLY A 717 -26.91 -24.66 48.03
CA GLY A 717 -25.61 -24.39 47.42
C GLY A 717 -25.50 -23.03 46.71
N ALA A 718 -26.56 -22.22 46.69
CA ALA A 718 -26.51 -20.89 46.10
C ALA A 718 -25.56 -19.94 46.86
N GLY A 719 -25.37 -20.10 48.17
CA GLY A 719 -24.45 -19.27 48.97
C GLY A 719 -24.01 -19.96 50.25
N ASN A 720 -23.36 -19.23 51.14
CA ASN A 720 -22.93 -19.67 52.46
C ASN A 720 -23.44 -18.71 53.55
N CYS A 721 -23.44 -19.19 54.80
CA CYS A 721 -23.76 -18.37 55.97
C CYS A 721 -22.47 -17.89 56.65
N ALA A 722 -22.26 -16.58 56.72
CA ALA A 722 -21.13 -15.96 57.43
C ALA A 722 -21.38 -15.74 58.94
N SER A 723 -22.34 -16.47 59.53
CA SER A 723 -22.69 -16.39 60.95
C SER A 723 -22.50 -17.74 61.63
N GLU A 724 -21.97 -17.73 62.86
CA GLU A 724 -21.75 -18.93 63.68
C GLU A 724 -23.07 -19.62 64.07
N SER A 725 -24.14 -18.85 64.19
CA SER A 725 -25.51 -19.34 64.42
C SER A 725 -26.51 -18.61 63.51
N CYS A 726 -27.65 -19.26 63.23
CA CYS A 726 -28.70 -18.62 62.44
C CYS A 726 -29.24 -17.38 63.18
N VAL A 727 -29.33 -16.24 62.49
CA VAL A 727 -29.86 -14.99 63.07
C VAL A 727 -31.34 -14.75 62.74
N LYS A 728 -31.98 -15.70 62.05
CA LYS A 728 -33.39 -15.67 61.61
C LYS A 728 -34.19 -16.81 62.28
N ILE A 729 -33.98 -17.05 63.58
CA ILE A 729 -34.55 -18.21 64.28
C ILE A 729 -36.07 -18.08 64.51
N ASP A 730 -36.60 -16.85 64.62
CA ASP A 730 -37.99 -16.58 65.08
C ASP A 730 -38.89 -15.82 64.09
N THR A 731 -38.64 -15.88 62.78
CA THR A 731 -39.56 -15.30 61.79
C THR A 731 -40.31 -16.41 61.04
N ASP A 732 -41.64 -16.31 60.99
CA ASP A 732 -42.56 -17.07 60.09
C ASP A 732 -42.32 -16.73 58.60
N GLU A 733 -41.07 -16.46 58.22
CA GLU A 733 -40.66 -16.20 56.84
C GLU A 733 -40.47 -17.52 56.10
N ASP A 734 -41.11 -17.63 54.92
CA ASP A 734 -40.95 -18.76 54.01
C ASP A 734 -39.47 -19.12 53.80
N SER A 735 -39.16 -20.41 53.97
CA SER A 735 -37.79 -20.96 53.89
C SER A 735 -37.04 -20.59 52.59
N PHE A 736 -37.77 -20.25 51.53
CA PHE A 736 -37.26 -19.86 50.22
C PHE A 736 -36.62 -18.45 50.20
N TYR A 737 -37.09 -17.50 51.01
CA TYR A 737 -36.53 -16.14 51.09
C TYR A 737 -35.48 -16.00 52.20
N LYS A 738 -35.59 -16.84 53.23
CA LYS A 738 -34.97 -16.66 54.54
C LYS A 738 -33.47 -16.32 54.53
N CYS A 739 -32.68 -16.93 53.66
CA CYS A 739 -31.25 -16.63 53.59
C CYS A 739 -30.94 -15.49 52.62
N LEU A 740 -31.65 -15.40 51.48
CA LEU A 740 -31.33 -14.42 50.44
C LEU A 740 -31.60 -12.98 50.88
N THR A 741 -32.51 -12.79 51.84
CA THR A 741 -32.81 -11.51 52.49
C THR A 741 -31.95 -11.26 53.73
N CYS A 742 -31.02 -12.16 54.07
CA CYS A 742 -30.21 -12.06 55.29
C CYS A 742 -28.85 -11.39 55.01
N LYS A 743 -28.48 -10.41 55.86
CA LYS A 743 -27.17 -9.75 55.83
C LYS A 743 -25.96 -10.66 56.08
N LYS A 744 -26.19 -11.89 56.53
CA LYS A 744 -25.15 -12.91 56.75
C LYS A 744 -25.05 -13.89 55.60
N PHE A 745 -25.85 -13.74 54.56
CA PHE A 745 -25.71 -14.49 53.33
C PHE A 745 -24.54 -13.94 52.51
N VAL A 746 -23.65 -14.83 52.14
CA VAL A 746 -22.52 -14.53 51.26
C VAL A 746 -22.53 -15.49 50.07
N THR A 747 -22.22 -15.00 48.90
CA THR A 747 -22.13 -15.80 47.68
C THR A 747 -20.93 -15.35 46.85
N THR A 748 -20.60 -16.09 45.80
CA THR A 748 -19.47 -15.79 44.92
C THR A 748 -19.95 -15.74 43.47
N VAL A 749 -19.16 -15.09 42.62
CA VAL A 749 -19.43 -14.90 41.19
C VAL A 749 -19.54 -16.23 40.45
N GLU A 750 -18.76 -17.23 40.83
CA GLU A 750 -18.70 -18.56 40.19
C GLU A 750 -19.99 -19.36 40.36
N ARG A 751 -20.87 -18.94 41.27
CA ARG A 751 -22.17 -19.56 41.51
C ARG A 751 -23.30 -18.98 40.65
N ASN A 752 -23.00 -18.06 39.74
CA ASN A 752 -24.00 -17.44 38.85
C ASN A 752 -24.93 -18.47 38.16
N SER A 753 -24.39 -19.59 37.71
CA SER A 753 -25.15 -20.67 37.05
C SER A 753 -26.25 -21.28 37.94
N ILE A 754 -26.05 -21.31 39.26
CA ILE A 754 -27.05 -21.78 40.23
C ILE A 754 -28.20 -20.76 40.32
N PHE A 755 -27.88 -19.46 40.30
CA PHE A 755 -28.88 -18.39 40.29
C PHE A 755 -29.70 -18.42 39.00
N GLU A 756 -29.06 -18.58 37.82
CA GLU A 756 -29.76 -18.72 36.55
C GLU A 756 -30.70 -19.94 36.51
N GLN A 757 -30.26 -21.08 37.05
CA GLN A 757 -31.08 -22.29 37.11
C GLN A 757 -32.31 -22.08 38.01
N ARG A 758 -32.15 -21.43 39.16
CA ARG A 758 -33.24 -21.13 40.08
C ARG A 758 -34.24 -20.15 39.49
N MET A 759 -33.75 -19.12 38.81
CA MET A 759 -34.58 -18.16 38.07
C MET A 759 -35.48 -18.86 37.06
N LYS A 760 -34.92 -19.75 36.21
CA LYS A 760 -35.71 -20.53 35.24
C LYS A 760 -36.78 -21.40 35.90
N ILE A 761 -36.47 -22.04 37.03
CA ILE A 761 -37.43 -22.86 37.78
C ILE A 761 -38.58 -21.99 38.30
N TYR A 762 -38.28 -20.83 38.88
CA TYR A 762 -39.31 -19.96 39.45
C TYR A 762 -40.14 -19.23 38.39
N THR A 763 -39.54 -18.86 37.25
CA THR A 763 -40.29 -18.31 36.10
C THR A 763 -41.31 -19.32 35.59
N ASN A 764 -40.91 -20.59 35.39
CA ASN A 764 -41.82 -21.65 34.98
C ASN A 764 -42.92 -21.91 36.01
N LYS A 765 -42.59 -21.91 37.31
CA LYS A 765 -43.58 -22.04 38.38
C LYS A 765 -44.56 -20.85 38.42
N LYS A 766 -44.08 -19.62 38.22
CA LYS A 766 -44.90 -18.41 38.12
C LYS A 766 -45.90 -18.50 36.97
N GLU A 767 -45.46 -18.92 35.79
CA GLU A 767 -46.30 -19.09 34.59
C GLU A 767 -47.40 -20.14 34.79
N ASN A 768 -47.08 -21.21 35.53
CA ASN A 768 -48.01 -22.30 35.83
C ASN A 768 -48.85 -22.08 37.12
N SER A 769 -48.70 -20.94 37.79
CA SER A 769 -49.38 -20.66 39.06
C SER A 769 -50.83 -20.20 38.84
N SER A 770 -51.79 -20.91 39.43
CA SER A 770 -53.22 -20.60 39.30
C SER A 770 -53.70 -19.48 40.23
N SER A 771 -52.99 -19.19 41.32
CA SER A 771 -53.35 -18.15 42.29
C SER A 771 -52.48 -16.89 42.18
N ALA A 772 -53.07 -15.72 42.46
CA ALA A 772 -52.34 -14.46 42.47
C ALA A 772 -51.28 -14.40 43.58
N ALA A 773 -51.56 -15.00 44.75
CA ALA A 773 -50.62 -15.08 45.85
C ALA A 773 -49.35 -15.87 45.47
N GLU A 774 -49.52 -16.99 44.78
CA GLU A 774 -48.41 -17.84 44.33
C GLU A 774 -47.60 -17.19 43.20
N ARG A 775 -48.26 -16.49 42.26
CA ARG A 775 -47.56 -15.69 41.24
C ARG A 775 -46.73 -14.57 41.87
N ASN A 776 -47.25 -13.89 42.88
CA ASN A 776 -46.54 -12.83 43.60
C ASN A 776 -45.36 -13.40 44.40
N PHE A 777 -45.57 -14.55 45.04
CA PHE A 777 -44.52 -15.27 45.75
C PHE A 777 -43.35 -15.64 44.83
N TYR A 778 -43.61 -16.20 43.65
CA TYR A 778 -42.53 -16.50 42.69
C TYR A 778 -41.96 -15.23 42.04
N THR A 779 -42.75 -14.18 41.85
CA THR A 779 -42.23 -12.91 41.33
C THR A 779 -41.16 -12.32 42.24
N GLY A 780 -41.40 -12.25 43.54
CA GLY A 780 -40.38 -11.73 44.47
C GLY A 780 -39.12 -12.61 44.56
N LEU A 781 -39.23 -13.93 44.34
CA LEU A 781 -38.06 -14.81 44.28
C LEU A 781 -37.25 -14.53 43.01
N ILE A 782 -37.93 -14.35 41.88
CA ILE A 782 -37.26 -14.03 40.62
C ILE A 782 -36.60 -12.64 40.71
N GLU A 783 -37.24 -11.66 41.34
CA GLU A 783 -36.64 -10.33 41.57
C GLU A 783 -35.39 -10.42 42.45
N LEU A 784 -35.45 -11.13 43.58
CA LEU A 784 -34.34 -11.23 44.52
C LEU A 784 -33.14 -12.00 43.93
N TYR A 785 -33.37 -13.14 43.28
CA TYR A 785 -32.32 -13.87 42.57
C TYR A 785 -31.78 -13.04 41.38
N GLY A 786 -32.64 -12.27 40.70
CA GLY A 786 -32.27 -11.35 39.63
C GLY A 786 -31.32 -10.25 40.12
N SER A 787 -31.58 -9.62 41.26
CA SER A 787 -30.69 -8.60 41.83
C SER A 787 -29.29 -9.15 42.13
N TYR A 788 -29.19 -10.33 42.75
CA TYR A 788 -27.89 -10.97 42.99
C TYR A 788 -27.16 -11.30 41.69
N LEU A 789 -27.88 -11.80 40.69
CA LEU A 789 -27.29 -12.14 39.39
C LEU A 789 -26.80 -10.90 38.63
N ALA A 790 -27.52 -9.78 38.71
CA ALA A 790 -27.12 -8.51 38.12
C ALA A 790 -25.83 -7.97 38.75
N GLU A 791 -25.73 -8.01 40.09
CA GLU A 791 -24.51 -7.59 40.78
C GLU A 791 -23.34 -8.55 40.53
N MET A 792 -23.59 -9.86 40.47
CA MET A 792 -22.56 -10.83 40.05
C MET A 792 -22.02 -10.49 38.66
N TYR A 793 -22.89 -10.15 37.72
CA TYR A 793 -22.48 -9.72 36.38
C TYR A 793 -21.75 -8.38 36.39
N ALA A 794 -22.14 -7.43 37.25
CA ALA A 794 -21.40 -6.18 37.43
C ALA A 794 -19.99 -6.41 38.01
N ILE A 795 -19.84 -7.26 39.03
CA ILE A 795 -18.53 -7.61 39.61
C ILE A 795 -17.67 -8.36 38.58
N MET A 796 -18.26 -9.27 37.80
CA MET A 796 -17.58 -9.91 36.66
C MET A 796 -17.12 -8.91 35.59
N GLU A 797 -17.77 -7.76 35.47
CA GLU A 797 -17.38 -6.68 34.57
C GLU A 797 -16.24 -5.83 35.15
N GLU A 798 -16.09 -5.78 36.48
CA GLU A 798 -15.03 -5.04 37.19
C GLU A 798 -13.71 -5.83 37.36
N GLU A 799 -13.76 -7.15 37.53
CA GLU A 799 -12.58 -8.01 37.77
C GLU A 799 -11.80 -8.46 36.49
N VAL A 800 -12.10 -7.90 35.30
CA VAL A 800 -11.58 -8.40 33.98
C VAL A 800 -10.72 -7.43 33.15
#